data_AF-A0A7X0CM17-F1
#
_entry.id   AF-A0A7X0CM17-F1
#
_cell.length_a   1.000
_cell.length_b   1.000
_cell.length_c   1.000
_cell.angle_alpha   90.00
_cell.angle_beta   90.00
_cell.angle_gamma   90.00
#
_symmetry.space_group_name_H-M   'P 1'
#
loop_
_entity.id
_entity.type
_entity.pdbx_description
1 polymer ?
#
loop_
_entity_poly.entity_id
_entity_poly.type
_entity_poly.pdbx_seq_one_letter_code
_entity_poly.pdbx_strand_id
1 'polypeptide(L)'
;MRIKATKALVVLMLFAITVAAQQHISLNGTWQIAQGSALTAPDNFGATIPVPGLVDLATPAFTEVGIRSKQREAFWYKRTFKMPAGKLPQIVRLKINKAMYGARVLINGMVVADRMENFVPLEVNIREALKTDGSDNEIMIRVLANRSDVPLQVISGRDLERVKYQPGIFDDVSLLCSGTPVIQSVQVVPNINDGSAGFQVLLVNDNGKQTSSPVKFIIKEKASGKIVTEQTIAPVFFEGYEEKTINPKITIPNVKLWSDKSPFLYEAEITTQSDKFTTTFGMREFHFDTLSHLAKLNNSTLPMLGTNVCFYRFLEDSLHGNLAWDTVWVRTMFKKFKALNWNCLRFTIGPPPQFWFDIADEEGILIQNEYAVWLQPHSVFGPEADFVDRKQLAKEYAAWMQEDWNHPSVVIWDAQNETFNDQTTPAMEAVRHLDLSNRPWENGWEHSRRITDAQESHPYLFFSPDCDLAYLQTVTRDKFLIGWEENDNHPYRNAQIINEFEWLWLDRNGQPTEGSKDQYAQFLPGSTEAQRRGFYAKIMAIDYEFWRTAKRRAAAIMEFSSLCYSRPQGPHNTTSDHWLDLKKLTWDPYFAAAVKEACSPVIAVVDFYRKDLVAGKSQAVPIVVLNDSEKNWQGKISVALLKGDKKVWNAERQISVDSFDRKDISFDVPMPVTEGNYRLVATCFDKTKVTSSRDVILRKADSYGSALWQTATASSSNRDAEIRYLSQFAVDGNEHSKWTSKPGKNEAQWLEINYAAPVAISRAEIHWGSGFPQQYELQYADQNGNYIRLHNEQNGKGGTETIRFPKITVNKLRLYIPPQKLPDAQEKMTNIGIKRAMDGGFSVQELKTF
;
A
#
# COMPACT_ATOMS: atom_id res chain seq x y z
N MET A 1 31.07 -41.35 36.41
CA MET A 1 30.61 -39.95 36.47
C MET A 1 29.65 -39.76 35.29
N ARG A 2 28.40 -39.36 35.55
CA ARG A 2 27.21 -39.59 34.69
C ARG A 2 27.18 -38.71 33.43
N ILE A 3 27.04 -39.32 32.27
CA ILE A 3 26.61 -38.70 31.01
C ILE A 3 25.07 -38.67 31.02
N LYS A 4 24.46 -37.49 30.95
CA LYS A 4 23.01 -37.33 30.78
C LYS A 4 22.69 -37.28 29.29
N ALA A 5 22.04 -38.33 28.79
CA ALA A 5 21.36 -38.33 27.50
C ALA A 5 20.00 -37.63 27.65
N THR A 6 19.80 -36.55 26.91
CA THR A 6 18.52 -35.83 26.84
C THR A 6 17.64 -36.56 25.81
N LYS A 7 16.60 -37.26 26.28
CA LYS A 7 15.60 -37.90 25.42
C LYS A 7 14.73 -36.84 24.76
N ALA A 8 14.68 -36.85 23.43
CA ALA A 8 13.67 -36.13 22.66
C ALA A 8 12.29 -36.76 22.93
N LEU A 9 11.31 -35.92 23.27
CA LEU A 9 9.94 -36.33 23.54
C LEU A 9 9.22 -36.54 22.20
N VAL A 10 9.07 -37.80 21.78
CA VAL A 10 8.23 -38.17 20.63
C VAL A 10 6.77 -38.16 21.11
N VAL A 11 6.00 -37.18 20.66
CA VAL A 11 4.54 -37.16 20.89
C VAL A 11 3.90 -38.13 19.91
N LEU A 12 3.46 -39.29 20.41
CA LEU A 12 2.65 -40.25 19.66
C LEU A 12 1.18 -39.75 19.64
N MET A 13 0.68 -39.33 18.48
CA MET A 13 -0.76 -39.21 18.25
C MET A 13 -1.27 -40.47 17.54
N LEU A 14 -2.09 -41.27 18.22
CA LEU A 14 -2.85 -42.38 17.65
C LEU A 14 -4.23 -41.84 17.23
N PHE A 15 -4.50 -41.78 15.93
CA PHE A 15 -5.80 -41.40 15.39
C PHE A 15 -6.64 -42.65 15.10
N ALA A 16 -7.85 -42.72 15.66
CA ALA A 16 -8.88 -43.67 15.24
C ALA A 16 -9.58 -43.13 13.98
N ILE A 17 -9.61 -43.93 12.90
CA ILE A 17 -10.26 -43.54 11.63
C ILE A 17 -11.73 -43.96 11.66
N THR A 18 -12.64 -42.99 11.76
CA THR A 18 -14.07 -43.19 11.45
C THR A 18 -14.36 -42.65 10.06
N VAL A 19 -15.05 -43.43 9.23
CA VAL A 19 -15.25 -43.25 7.77
C VAL A 19 -16.09 -42.03 7.38
N ALA A 20 -16.69 -41.30 8.33
CA ALA A 20 -17.70 -40.27 8.04
C ALA A 20 -17.20 -38.81 8.10
N ALA A 21 -15.92 -38.54 8.38
CA ALA A 21 -15.41 -37.17 8.46
C ALA A 21 -14.02 -37.04 7.81
N GLN A 22 -13.83 -35.96 7.04
CA GLN A 22 -12.50 -35.58 6.58
C GLN A 22 -11.57 -35.43 7.79
N GLN A 23 -10.45 -36.13 7.79
CA GLN A 23 -9.44 -35.98 8.82
C GLN A 23 -8.35 -35.04 8.31
N HIS A 24 -8.21 -33.91 9.00
CA HIS A 24 -7.10 -32.99 8.80
C HIS A 24 -5.95 -33.36 9.74
N ILE A 25 -4.84 -33.84 9.18
CA ILE A 25 -3.65 -34.23 9.94
C ILE A 25 -2.55 -33.21 9.63
N SER A 26 -2.22 -32.35 10.61
CA SER A 26 -1.11 -31.42 10.45
C SER A 26 0.23 -32.17 10.43
N LEU A 27 1.09 -31.81 9.48
CA LEU A 27 2.48 -32.22 9.42
C LEU A 27 3.43 -31.09 9.88
N ASN A 28 2.91 -30.01 10.45
CA ASN A 28 3.70 -28.92 11.00
C ASN A 28 4.54 -29.36 12.21
N GLY A 29 5.54 -28.58 12.55
CA GLY A 29 6.47 -28.78 13.66
C GLY A 29 7.91 -28.81 13.19
N THR A 30 8.79 -29.46 13.93
CA THR A 30 10.22 -29.52 13.58
C THR A 30 10.48 -30.61 12.54
N TRP A 31 11.08 -30.22 11.42
CA TRP A 31 11.54 -31.12 10.35
C TRP A 31 13.06 -31.20 10.35
N GLN A 32 13.60 -32.25 9.76
CA GLN A 32 15.02 -32.31 9.41
C GLN A 32 15.24 -31.54 8.10
N ILE A 33 16.38 -30.86 7.96
CA ILE A 33 16.75 -30.13 6.75
C ILE A 33 18.21 -30.35 6.37
N ALA A 34 18.47 -30.38 5.06
CA ALA A 34 19.79 -30.46 4.45
C ALA A 34 19.87 -29.53 3.23
N GLN A 35 21.08 -29.10 2.86
CA GLN A 35 21.34 -28.40 1.59
C GLN A 35 22.02 -29.35 0.60
N GLY A 36 21.76 -29.20 -0.70
CA GLY A 36 22.35 -30.06 -1.72
C GLY A 36 21.94 -29.73 -3.15
N SER A 37 21.99 -30.73 -4.03
CA SER A 37 21.58 -30.61 -5.43
C SER A 37 20.07 -30.46 -5.58
N ALA A 38 19.61 -29.92 -6.70
CA ALA A 38 18.17 -29.77 -7.00
C ALA A 38 17.49 -31.09 -7.38
N LEU A 39 18.25 -32.08 -7.85
CA LEU A 39 17.69 -33.33 -8.38
C LEU A 39 17.72 -34.48 -7.37
N THR A 40 18.79 -34.58 -6.58
CA THR A 40 19.04 -35.71 -5.67
C THR A 40 19.11 -35.23 -4.22
N ALA A 41 18.35 -35.89 -3.35
CA ALA A 41 18.35 -35.64 -1.92
C ALA A 41 19.71 -36.01 -1.29
N PRO A 42 20.22 -35.24 -0.32
CA PRO A 42 21.39 -35.63 0.47
C PRO A 42 21.10 -36.86 1.36
N ASP A 43 22.12 -37.70 1.57
CA ASP A 43 22.01 -38.84 2.50
C ASP A 43 21.93 -38.39 3.98
N ASN A 44 22.53 -37.24 4.30
CA ASN A 44 22.69 -36.75 5.66
C ASN A 44 21.92 -35.45 5.92
N PHE A 45 21.11 -35.43 6.97
CA PHE A 45 20.35 -34.27 7.43
C PHE A 45 20.92 -33.77 8.76
N GLY A 46 21.85 -32.83 8.68
CA GLY A 46 22.60 -32.32 9.85
C GLY A 46 21.90 -31.20 10.63
N ALA A 47 20.76 -30.70 10.14
CA ALA A 47 20.03 -29.59 10.77
C ALA A 47 18.53 -29.88 10.90
N THR A 48 17.86 -29.04 11.67
CA THR A 48 16.41 -29.06 11.88
C THR A 48 15.83 -27.67 11.67
N ILE A 49 14.54 -27.58 11.36
CA ILE A 49 13.86 -26.33 11.02
C ILE A 49 12.39 -26.39 11.44
N PRO A 50 11.76 -25.30 11.90
CA PRO A 50 10.31 -25.23 12.01
C PRO A 50 9.66 -25.24 10.61
N VAL A 51 8.60 -26.02 10.45
CA VAL A 51 7.67 -25.94 9.32
C VAL A 51 6.28 -25.65 9.90
N PRO A 52 5.64 -24.54 9.54
CA PRO A 52 6.11 -23.52 8.61
C PRO A 52 7.31 -22.71 9.13
N GLY A 53 8.14 -22.22 8.21
CA GLY A 53 9.34 -21.44 8.50
C GLY A 53 10.24 -21.23 7.27
N LEU A 54 11.16 -20.26 7.37
CA LEU A 54 12.19 -20.00 6.37
C LEU A 54 13.52 -20.64 6.74
N VAL A 55 14.35 -20.92 5.74
CA VAL A 55 15.59 -21.69 5.89
C VAL A 55 16.59 -21.08 6.85
N ASP A 56 16.57 -19.76 7.04
CA ASP A 56 17.42 -19.07 8.00
C ASP A 56 17.04 -19.32 9.47
N LEU A 57 15.87 -19.92 9.74
CA LEU A 57 15.50 -20.45 11.05
C LEU A 57 16.07 -21.85 11.34
N ALA A 58 16.81 -22.44 10.40
CA ALA A 58 17.40 -23.76 10.59
C ALA A 58 18.46 -23.75 11.72
N THR A 59 18.55 -24.87 12.44
CA THR A 59 19.52 -25.10 13.51
C THR A 59 20.25 -26.42 13.29
N PRO A 60 21.60 -26.43 13.16
CA PRO A 60 22.46 -25.24 13.03
C PRO A 60 22.15 -24.42 11.76
N ALA A 61 22.44 -23.13 11.80
CA ALA A 61 22.14 -22.19 10.72
C ALA A 61 23.00 -22.45 9.48
N PHE A 62 22.40 -22.28 8.29
CA PHE A 62 23.12 -22.28 7.02
C PHE A 62 23.65 -20.87 6.69
N THR A 63 24.80 -20.80 6.01
CA THR A 63 25.38 -19.53 5.55
C THR A 63 24.85 -19.13 4.18
N GLU A 64 24.82 -17.83 3.89
CA GLU A 64 24.43 -17.26 2.57
C GLU A 64 22.97 -17.58 2.16
N VAL A 65 22.08 -17.92 3.10
CA VAL A 65 20.67 -18.19 2.79
C VAL A 65 20.04 -16.96 2.12
N GLY A 66 19.29 -17.19 1.04
CA GLY A 66 18.67 -16.15 0.24
C GLY A 66 19.60 -15.42 -0.73
N ILE A 67 20.86 -15.84 -0.84
CA ILE A 67 21.83 -15.35 -1.81
C ILE A 67 22.38 -16.55 -2.58
N ARG A 68 22.66 -16.36 -3.88
CA ARG A 68 23.21 -17.43 -4.72
C ARG A 68 24.55 -17.92 -4.20
N SER A 69 24.63 -19.22 -3.95
CA SER A 69 25.81 -19.88 -3.38
C SER A 69 26.19 -21.11 -4.19
N LYS A 70 27.49 -21.41 -4.28
CA LYS A 70 28.00 -22.66 -4.88
C LYS A 70 27.79 -23.88 -3.98
N GLN A 71 27.40 -23.68 -2.72
CA GLN A 71 27.22 -24.76 -1.74
C GLN A 71 25.97 -25.61 -2.01
N ARG A 72 24.99 -25.07 -2.77
CA ARG A 72 23.66 -25.64 -2.88
C ARG A 72 22.92 -25.13 -4.12
N GLU A 73 22.04 -25.99 -4.61
CA GLU A 73 20.99 -25.64 -5.58
C GLU A 73 19.62 -25.69 -4.91
N ALA A 74 19.47 -26.47 -3.84
CA ALA A 74 18.21 -26.66 -3.13
C ALA A 74 18.40 -26.99 -1.66
N PHE A 75 17.31 -26.84 -0.91
CA PHE A 75 17.12 -27.36 0.44
C PHE A 75 16.13 -28.52 0.42
N TRP A 76 16.49 -29.60 1.11
CA TRP A 76 15.67 -30.79 1.28
C TRP A 76 15.17 -30.86 2.72
N TYR A 77 13.87 -30.98 2.86
CA TYR A 77 13.15 -31.16 4.12
C TYR A 77 12.77 -32.63 4.26
N LYS A 78 12.88 -33.19 5.46
CA LYS A 78 12.51 -34.57 5.74
C LYS A 78 11.75 -34.69 7.05
N ARG A 79 10.69 -35.49 7.01
CA ARG A 79 9.91 -35.87 8.19
C ARG A 79 9.32 -37.27 8.02
N THR A 80 9.06 -37.93 9.14
CA THR A 80 8.26 -39.15 9.16
C THR A 80 6.89 -38.90 9.78
N PHE A 81 5.90 -39.67 9.34
CA PHE A 81 4.56 -39.70 9.91
C PHE A 81 3.99 -41.12 9.81
N LYS A 82 2.99 -41.41 10.63
CA LYS A 82 2.32 -42.71 10.64
C LYS A 82 0.92 -42.58 10.08
N MET A 83 0.55 -43.57 9.28
CA MET A 83 -0.85 -43.84 8.95
C MET A 83 -1.33 -45.01 9.80
N PRO A 84 -2.61 -45.04 10.21
CA PRO A 84 -3.18 -46.19 10.91
C PRO A 84 -3.02 -47.47 10.09
N ALA A 85 -2.64 -48.56 10.77
CA ALA A 85 -2.45 -49.86 10.13
C ALA A 85 -3.77 -50.36 9.53
N GLY A 86 -3.72 -50.93 8.33
CA GLY A 86 -4.89 -51.46 7.63
C GLY A 86 -5.34 -50.59 6.46
N LYS A 87 -6.66 -50.42 6.30
CA LYS A 87 -7.24 -49.80 5.10
C LYS A 87 -7.13 -48.27 5.19
N LEU A 88 -6.25 -47.68 4.38
CA LEU A 88 -6.17 -46.24 4.21
C LEU A 88 -7.49 -45.66 3.66
N PRO A 89 -7.81 -44.40 4.00
CA PRO A 89 -8.86 -43.62 3.34
C PRO A 89 -8.73 -43.66 1.82
N GLN A 90 -9.84 -43.49 1.11
CA GLN A 90 -9.83 -43.58 -0.35
C GLN A 90 -9.03 -42.45 -1.00
N ILE A 91 -9.04 -41.28 -0.37
CA ILE A 91 -8.28 -40.11 -0.77
C ILE A 91 -7.39 -39.72 0.41
N VAL A 92 -6.09 -39.55 0.15
CA VAL A 92 -5.14 -38.96 1.09
C VAL A 92 -4.40 -37.87 0.34
N ARG A 93 -4.86 -36.62 0.49
CA ARG A 93 -4.30 -35.48 -0.22
C ARG A 93 -3.29 -34.77 0.66
N LEU A 94 -2.07 -34.62 0.18
CA LEU A 94 -1.10 -33.70 0.76
C LEU A 94 -1.45 -32.28 0.29
N LYS A 95 -1.53 -31.35 1.22
CA LYS A 95 -1.59 -29.91 0.95
C LYS A 95 -0.37 -29.23 1.56
N ILE A 96 0.36 -28.50 0.73
CA ILE A 96 1.38 -27.52 1.16
C ILE A 96 0.79 -26.17 0.79
N ASN A 97 0.43 -25.35 1.78
CA ASN A 97 -0.22 -24.06 1.51
C ASN A 97 0.67 -23.14 0.68
N LYS A 98 1.92 -22.90 1.10
CA LYS A 98 2.88 -22.07 0.36
C LYS A 98 4.32 -22.49 0.62
N ALA A 99 5.12 -22.51 -0.44
CA ALA A 99 6.55 -22.81 -0.37
C ALA A 99 7.28 -22.05 -1.48
N MET A 100 8.40 -21.41 -1.15
CA MET A 100 9.24 -20.72 -2.13
C MET A 100 10.70 -21.19 -1.97
N TYR A 101 11.43 -21.59 -3.01
CA TYR A 101 11.07 -21.56 -4.42
C TYR A 101 10.74 -22.93 -5.00
N GLY A 102 9.48 -23.16 -5.35
CA GLY A 102 8.96 -24.44 -5.84
C GLY A 102 9.01 -25.59 -4.84
N ALA A 103 8.27 -26.65 -5.11
CA ALA A 103 8.20 -27.85 -4.27
C ALA A 103 8.19 -29.13 -5.11
N ARG A 104 9.20 -29.98 -4.89
CA ARG A 104 9.18 -31.38 -5.34
C ARG A 104 9.00 -32.29 -4.13
N VAL A 105 7.98 -33.13 -4.16
CA VAL A 105 7.56 -33.97 -3.03
C VAL A 105 7.84 -35.44 -3.34
N LEU A 106 8.51 -36.12 -2.40
CA LEU A 106 8.72 -37.56 -2.41
C LEU A 106 8.05 -38.18 -1.18
N ILE A 107 7.36 -39.30 -1.38
CA ILE A 107 6.80 -40.13 -0.32
C ILE A 107 7.43 -41.51 -0.44
N ASN A 108 8.13 -41.97 0.60
CA ASN A 108 8.84 -43.25 0.62
C ASN A 108 9.74 -43.47 -0.62
N GLY A 109 10.41 -42.41 -1.07
CA GLY A 109 11.28 -42.41 -2.26
C GLY A 109 10.56 -42.24 -3.61
N MET A 110 9.23 -42.28 -3.66
CA MET A 110 8.46 -42.05 -4.89
C MET A 110 8.17 -40.56 -5.06
N VAL A 111 8.51 -39.97 -6.21
CA VAL A 111 8.11 -38.60 -6.55
C VAL A 111 6.60 -38.56 -6.81
N VAL A 112 5.86 -37.79 -6.00
CA VAL A 112 4.41 -37.64 -6.12
C VAL A 112 4.01 -36.29 -6.71
N ALA A 113 4.83 -35.26 -6.54
CA ALA A 113 4.60 -33.94 -7.13
C ALA A 113 5.91 -33.21 -7.46
N ASP A 114 5.87 -32.37 -8.49
CA ASP A 114 6.89 -31.41 -8.85
C ASP A 114 6.18 -30.17 -9.42
N ARG A 115 6.21 -29.08 -8.66
CA ARG A 115 5.52 -27.81 -8.95
C ARG A 115 6.46 -26.66 -8.65
N MET A 116 6.36 -25.59 -9.43
CA MET A 116 7.28 -24.44 -9.32
C MET A 116 6.59 -23.19 -8.80
N GLU A 117 5.25 -23.18 -8.76
CA GLU A 117 4.43 -22.11 -8.22
C GLU A 117 4.77 -21.88 -6.73
N ASN A 118 4.91 -20.60 -6.33
CA ASN A 118 5.49 -20.23 -5.04
C ASN A 118 4.44 -19.81 -3.99
N PHE A 119 3.37 -19.16 -4.44
CA PHE A 119 2.46 -18.38 -3.59
C PHE A 119 1.05 -18.96 -3.51
N VAL A 120 0.86 -20.15 -4.07
CA VAL A 120 -0.41 -20.85 -4.13
C VAL A 120 -0.26 -22.30 -3.66
N PRO A 121 -1.35 -22.94 -3.18
CA PRO A 121 -1.29 -24.29 -2.67
C PRO A 121 -0.82 -25.34 -3.69
N LEU A 122 0.05 -26.24 -3.22
CA LEU A 122 0.31 -27.52 -3.86
C LEU A 122 -0.58 -28.57 -3.22
N GLU A 123 -1.48 -29.15 -4.02
CA GLU A 123 -2.33 -30.27 -3.63
C GLU A 123 -2.08 -31.50 -4.50
N VAL A 124 -1.89 -32.67 -3.87
CA VAL A 124 -1.69 -33.94 -4.59
C VAL A 124 -2.20 -35.14 -3.78
N ASN A 125 -2.86 -36.10 -4.45
CA ASN A 125 -3.22 -37.36 -3.83
C ASN A 125 -1.96 -38.26 -3.69
N ILE A 126 -1.58 -38.58 -2.46
CA ILE A 126 -0.36 -39.35 -2.15
C ILE A 126 -0.67 -40.79 -1.75
N ARG A 127 -1.94 -41.21 -1.79
CA ARG A 127 -2.38 -42.48 -1.23
C ARG A 127 -1.58 -43.69 -1.73
N GLU A 128 -1.29 -43.76 -3.02
CA GLU A 128 -0.60 -44.89 -3.64
C GLU A 128 0.86 -45.02 -3.22
N ALA A 129 1.48 -43.93 -2.74
CA ALA A 129 2.86 -43.94 -2.26
C ALA A 129 2.99 -44.31 -0.77
N LEU A 130 1.87 -44.46 -0.05
CA LEU A 130 1.87 -44.72 1.39
C LEU A 130 2.00 -46.20 1.74
N LYS A 131 2.80 -46.49 2.75
CA LYS A 131 2.82 -47.79 3.44
C LYS A 131 1.57 -47.94 4.29
N THR A 132 0.99 -49.15 4.30
CA THR A 132 -0.29 -49.48 4.96
C THR A 132 -0.16 -50.40 6.16
N ASP A 133 1.07 -50.83 6.49
CA ASP A 133 1.38 -51.80 7.55
C ASP A 133 1.56 -51.15 8.94
N GLY A 134 1.36 -49.82 9.05
CA GLY A 134 1.58 -49.04 10.27
C GLY A 134 3.03 -48.64 10.52
N SER A 135 3.95 -48.97 9.61
CA SER A 135 5.32 -48.46 9.63
C SER A 135 5.37 -46.96 9.31
N ASP A 136 6.52 -46.34 9.55
CA ASP A 136 6.71 -44.92 9.26
C ASP A 136 6.71 -44.67 7.74
N ASN A 137 5.89 -43.70 7.33
CA ASN A 137 5.97 -43.08 6.03
C ASN A 137 6.98 -41.93 6.10
N GLU A 138 7.87 -41.87 5.13
CA GLU A 138 8.79 -40.74 4.97
C GLU A 138 8.23 -39.76 3.94
N ILE A 139 8.25 -38.48 4.27
CA ILE A 139 8.06 -37.38 3.34
C ILE A 139 9.37 -36.60 3.20
N MET A 140 9.77 -36.37 1.95
CA MET A 140 10.81 -35.42 1.59
C MET A 140 10.25 -34.33 0.70
N ILE A 141 10.62 -33.08 0.95
CA ILE A 141 10.24 -31.94 0.11
C ILE A 141 11.50 -31.19 -0.27
N ARG A 142 11.73 -31.01 -1.57
CA ARG A 142 12.78 -30.15 -2.10
C ARG A 142 12.21 -28.77 -2.43
N VAL A 143 12.91 -27.75 -1.96
CA VAL A 143 12.68 -26.33 -2.27
C VAL A 143 13.96 -25.76 -2.88
N LEU A 144 13.87 -25.04 -4.00
CA LEU A 144 15.06 -24.45 -4.64
C LEU A 144 15.67 -23.37 -3.74
N ALA A 145 17.00 -23.24 -3.79
CA ALA A 145 17.74 -22.33 -2.93
C ALA A 145 17.67 -20.88 -3.42
N ASN A 146 17.40 -20.64 -4.71
CA ASN A 146 17.47 -19.32 -5.33
C ASN A 146 16.25 -19.01 -6.18
N ARG A 147 15.78 -17.76 -6.10
CA ARG A 147 14.72 -17.21 -6.97
C ARG A 147 15.04 -17.36 -8.46
N SER A 148 16.29 -17.15 -8.86
CA SER A 148 16.72 -17.20 -10.27
C SER A 148 16.61 -18.59 -10.91
N ASP A 149 16.44 -19.64 -10.11
CA ASP A 149 16.32 -21.01 -10.59
C ASP A 149 14.83 -21.40 -10.82
N VAL A 150 13.88 -20.51 -10.51
CA VAL A 150 12.46 -20.64 -10.86
C VAL A 150 12.28 -20.34 -12.35
N PRO A 151 11.48 -21.13 -13.11
CA PRO A 151 11.17 -20.82 -14.51
C PRO A 151 10.57 -19.42 -14.66
N LEU A 152 10.99 -18.68 -15.70
CA LEU A 152 10.56 -17.29 -15.94
C LEU A 152 9.04 -17.12 -16.07
N GLN A 153 8.31 -18.16 -16.45
CA GLN A 153 6.85 -18.15 -16.56
C GLN A 153 6.15 -18.02 -15.20
N VAL A 154 6.81 -18.42 -14.11
CA VAL A 154 6.22 -18.52 -12.78
C VAL A 154 6.58 -17.28 -11.96
N ILE A 155 5.59 -16.68 -11.31
CA ILE A 155 5.83 -15.51 -10.47
C ILE A 155 6.63 -15.91 -9.23
N SER A 156 7.70 -15.16 -8.98
CA SER A 156 8.70 -15.48 -7.97
C SER A 156 8.89 -14.36 -6.93
N GLY A 157 7.98 -13.39 -6.87
CA GLY A 157 7.93 -12.36 -5.82
C GLY A 157 9.12 -11.42 -5.89
N ARG A 158 9.43 -10.96 -7.11
CA ARG A 158 10.52 -10.03 -7.35
C ARG A 158 10.26 -8.72 -6.61
N ASP A 159 11.34 -8.19 -6.03
CA ASP A 159 11.35 -6.90 -5.38
C ASP A 159 12.70 -6.22 -5.66
N LEU A 160 12.66 -5.03 -6.28
CA LEU A 160 13.85 -4.30 -6.71
C LEU A 160 14.69 -3.75 -5.56
N GLU A 161 14.16 -3.76 -4.32
CA GLU A 161 14.86 -3.29 -3.13
C GLU A 161 15.32 -4.44 -2.21
N ARG A 162 14.93 -5.67 -2.50
CA ARG A 162 15.35 -6.85 -1.75
C ARG A 162 16.76 -7.28 -2.10
N VAL A 163 17.54 -7.65 -1.07
CA VAL A 163 18.89 -8.21 -1.24
C VAL A 163 18.97 -9.69 -0.94
N LYS A 164 18.00 -10.24 -0.21
CA LYS A 164 17.97 -11.64 0.21
C LYS A 164 16.61 -12.28 -0.07
N TYR A 165 16.62 -13.27 -0.94
CA TYR A 165 15.43 -14.02 -1.31
C TYR A 165 15.39 -15.34 -0.55
N GLN A 166 15.03 -15.32 0.74
CA GLN A 166 15.00 -16.51 1.59
C GLN A 166 14.01 -17.57 1.05
N PRO A 167 14.44 -18.82 0.85
CA PRO A 167 13.54 -19.93 0.57
C PRO A 167 12.97 -20.52 1.87
N GLY A 168 11.87 -21.25 1.76
CA GLY A 168 11.27 -22.05 2.83
C GLY A 168 9.87 -22.56 2.50
N ILE A 169 9.39 -23.47 3.36
CA ILE A 169 7.98 -23.88 3.41
C ILE A 169 7.34 -22.96 4.46
N PHE A 170 6.80 -21.83 4.02
CA PHE A 170 6.45 -20.72 4.92
C PHE A 170 4.98 -20.72 5.36
N ASP A 171 4.20 -21.72 4.96
CA ASP A 171 2.82 -21.93 5.38
C ASP A 171 2.57 -23.43 5.61
N ASP A 172 1.40 -23.79 6.13
CA ASP A 172 1.10 -25.10 6.69
C ASP A 172 1.26 -26.26 5.70
N VAL A 173 1.67 -27.40 6.25
CA VAL A 173 1.68 -28.70 5.55
C VAL A 173 0.72 -29.65 6.26
N SER A 174 -0.23 -30.21 5.54
CA SER A 174 -1.22 -31.13 6.10
C SER A 174 -1.62 -32.27 5.16
N LEU A 175 -2.19 -33.32 5.74
CA LEU A 175 -2.90 -34.37 5.01
C LEU A 175 -4.41 -34.17 5.20
N LEU A 176 -5.13 -34.20 4.09
CA LEU A 176 -6.59 -34.23 4.02
C LEU A 176 -7.01 -35.65 3.64
N CYS A 177 -7.61 -36.36 4.59
CA CYS A 177 -8.03 -37.74 4.41
C CYS A 177 -9.54 -37.84 4.28
N SER A 178 -10.04 -38.41 3.18
CA SER A 178 -11.48 -38.53 2.92
C SER A 178 -11.82 -39.77 2.08
N GLY A 179 -13.11 -40.01 1.92
CA GLY A 179 -13.67 -40.93 0.93
C GLY A 179 -13.96 -40.24 -0.41
N THR A 180 -14.86 -40.83 -1.21
CA THR A 180 -15.37 -40.26 -2.47
C THR A 180 -16.90 -40.39 -2.52
N PRO A 181 -17.65 -39.43 -3.11
CA PRO A 181 -17.19 -38.20 -3.73
C PRO A 181 -16.58 -37.21 -2.72
N VAL A 182 -15.47 -36.57 -3.11
CA VAL A 182 -14.75 -35.57 -2.33
C VAL A 182 -15.32 -34.17 -2.60
N ILE A 183 -15.34 -33.33 -1.58
CA ILE A 183 -15.63 -31.89 -1.71
C ILE A 183 -14.30 -31.21 -2.09
N GLN A 184 -14.14 -30.89 -3.37
CA GLN A 184 -12.90 -30.35 -3.91
C GLN A 184 -12.74 -28.86 -3.60
N SER A 185 -13.81 -28.09 -3.67
CA SER A 185 -13.81 -26.66 -3.35
C SER A 185 -15.21 -26.18 -2.94
N VAL A 186 -15.24 -25.17 -2.09
CA VAL A 186 -16.46 -24.47 -1.68
C VAL A 186 -16.20 -22.98 -1.71
N GLN A 187 -17.05 -22.24 -2.42
CA GLN A 187 -17.16 -20.79 -2.31
C GLN A 187 -18.49 -20.43 -1.65
N VAL A 188 -18.46 -19.55 -0.66
CA VAL A 188 -19.65 -18.99 -0.02
C VAL A 188 -19.86 -17.56 -0.53
N VAL A 189 -21.08 -17.27 -0.98
CA VAL A 189 -21.46 -15.99 -1.60
C VAL A 189 -22.57 -15.37 -0.75
N PRO A 190 -22.24 -14.47 0.19
CA PRO A 190 -23.23 -13.76 0.99
C PRO A 190 -24.18 -12.93 0.13
N ASN A 191 -25.47 -12.97 0.44
CA ASN A 191 -26.47 -12.03 -0.06
C ASN A 191 -27.16 -11.39 1.14
N ILE A 192 -26.87 -10.11 1.38
CA ILE A 192 -27.38 -9.42 2.57
C ILE A 192 -28.82 -8.94 2.38
N ASN A 193 -29.29 -8.80 1.14
CA ASN A 193 -30.60 -8.24 0.82
C ASN A 193 -31.75 -9.19 1.19
N ASP A 194 -31.54 -10.50 1.02
CA ASP A 194 -32.51 -11.53 1.41
C ASP A 194 -32.03 -12.43 2.56
N GLY A 195 -30.86 -12.14 3.12
CA GLY A 195 -30.32 -12.83 4.29
C GLY A 195 -29.95 -14.29 4.01
N SER A 196 -29.37 -14.56 2.84
CA SER A 196 -28.98 -15.91 2.44
C SER A 196 -27.49 -16.01 2.10
N ALA A 197 -26.96 -17.23 2.14
CA ALA A 197 -25.65 -17.56 1.59
C ALA A 197 -25.84 -18.49 0.39
N GLY A 198 -25.40 -18.04 -0.77
CA GLY A 198 -25.19 -18.91 -1.94
C GLY A 198 -23.92 -19.74 -1.73
N PHE A 199 -23.92 -20.97 -2.23
CA PHE A 199 -22.74 -21.82 -2.23
C PHE A 199 -22.45 -22.24 -3.66
N GLN A 200 -21.18 -22.32 -4.03
CA GLN A 200 -20.73 -23.12 -5.17
C GLN A 200 -19.85 -24.25 -4.61
N VAL A 201 -20.28 -25.50 -4.79
CA VAL A 201 -19.55 -26.67 -4.28
C VAL A 201 -19.17 -27.57 -5.44
N LEU A 202 -17.86 -27.77 -5.62
CA LEU A 202 -17.32 -28.75 -6.58
C LEU A 202 -17.14 -30.10 -5.88
N LEU A 203 -17.84 -31.11 -6.39
CA LEU A 203 -17.77 -32.49 -5.94
C LEU A 203 -17.07 -33.33 -7.00
N VAL A 204 -16.12 -34.16 -6.59
CA VAL A 204 -15.36 -35.03 -7.51
C VAL A 204 -15.50 -36.48 -7.07
N ASN A 205 -15.95 -37.35 -7.98
CA ASN A 205 -15.91 -38.79 -7.77
C ASN A 205 -14.64 -39.39 -8.39
N ASP A 206 -13.74 -39.87 -7.55
CA ASP A 206 -12.39 -40.32 -7.94
C ASP A 206 -12.21 -41.83 -7.78
N ASN A 207 -13.24 -42.62 -8.10
CA ASN A 207 -13.17 -44.08 -7.95
C ASN A 207 -13.73 -44.90 -9.11
N GLY A 208 -14.23 -44.23 -10.16
CA GLY A 208 -14.79 -44.88 -11.34
C GLY A 208 -16.06 -45.70 -11.11
N LYS A 209 -16.60 -45.74 -9.88
CA LYS A 209 -17.83 -46.46 -9.55
C LYS A 209 -18.99 -45.48 -9.51
N GLN A 210 -20.13 -45.93 -10.05
CA GLN A 210 -21.38 -45.21 -9.88
C GLN A 210 -21.67 -45.02 -8.39
N THR A 211 -21.99 -43.79 -8.00
CA THR A 211 -22.29 -43.44 -6.60
C THR A 211 -23.27 -42.29 -6.56
N SER A 212 -23.92 -42.09 -5.43
CA SER A 212 -24.72 -40.89 -5.18
C SER A 212 -24.57 -40.47 -3.73
N SER A 213 -24.49 -39.17 -3.49
CA SER A 213 -24.43 -38.65 -2.12
C SER A 213 -25.36 -37.46 -1.94
N PRO A 214 -26.25 -37.48 -0.93
CA PRO A 214 -26.85 -36.23 -0.44
C PRO A 214 -25.73 -35.32 0.08
N VAL A 215 -26.00 -34.02 0.10
CA VAL A 215 -25.08 -33.03 0.64
C VAL A 215 -25.81 -32.26 1.74
N LYS A 216 -25.26 -32.32 2.95
CA LYS A 216 -25.77 -31.61 4.13
C LYS A 216 -24.95 -30.35 4.35
N PHE A 217 -25.64 -29.24 4.57
CA PHE A 217 -25.10 -27.95 4.96
C PHE A 217 -25.54 -27.67 6.40
N ILE A 218 -24.59 -27.32 7.25
CA ILE A 218 -24.83 -26.81 8.60
C ILE A 218 -24.11 -25.47 8.69
N ILE A 219 -24.85 -24.40 8.99
CA ILE A 219 -24.28 -23.08 9.25
C ILE A 219 -24.38 -22.80 10.74
N LYS A 220 -23.26 -22.46 11.37
CA LYS A 220 -23.19 -22.12 12.79
C LYS A 220 -22.45 -20.81 13.02
N GLU A 221 -22.73 -20.15 14.14
CA GLU A 221 -21.91 -19.02 14.59
C GLU A 221 -20.51 -19.54 14.98
N LYS A 222 -19.43 -18.97 14.43
CA LYS A 222 -18.05 -19.46 14.66
C LYS A 222 -17.68 -19.43 16.15
N ALA A 223 -17.98 -18.32 16.82
CA ALA A 223 -17.57 -18.10 18.21
C ALA A 223 -18.37 -18.91 19.24
N SER A 224 -19.69 -19.06 19.05
CA SER A 224 -20.56 -19.73 20.03
C SER A 224 -20.80 -21.21 19.70
N GLY A 225 -20.53 -21.64 18.47
CA GLY A 225 -20.87 -22.97 17.96
C GLY A 225 -22.36 -23.19 17.74
N LYS A 226 -23.21 -22.17 17.98
CA LYS A 226 -24.66 -22.27 17.82
C LYS A 226 -25.02 -22.53 16.36
N ILE A 227 -25.72 -23.63 16.09
CA ILE A 227 -26.30 -23.92 14.78
C ILE A 227 -27.41 -22.91 14.48
N VAL A 228 -27.32 -22.27 13.32
CA VAL A 228 -28.23 -21.22 12.86
C VAL A 228 -29.23 -21.78 11.86
N THR A 229 -28.77 -22.66 10.97
CA THR A 229 -29.62 -23.35 10.00
C THR A 229 -28.96 -24.64 9.53
N GLU A 230 -29.78 -25.58 9.09
CA GLU A 230 -29.36 -26.84 8.47
C GLU A 230 -30.21 -27.11 7.23
N GLN A 231 -29.59 -27.61 6.18
CA GLN A 231 -30.28 -28.01 4.97
C GLN A 231 -29.61 -29.22 4.34
N THR A 232 -30.41 -30.14 3.81
CA THR A 232 -29.90 -31.26 3.03
C THR A 232 -30.50 -31.19 1.63
N ILE A 233 -29.65 -31.24 0.61
CA ILE A 233 -30.10 -31.32 -0.77
C ILE A 233 -30.18 -32.79 -1.22
N ALA A 234 -30.97 -33.03 -2.26
CA ALA A 234 -31.13 -34.34 -2.86
C ALA A 234 -29.78 -34.93 -3.31
N PRO A 235 -29.65 -36.27 -3.39
CA PRO A 235 -28.42 -36.91 -3.82
C PRO A 235 -27.91 -36.41 -5.17
N VAL A 236 -26.61 -36.09 -5.22
CA VAL A 236 -25.88 -35.86 -6.46
C VAL A 236 -25.40 -37.20 -6.97
N PHE A 237 -25.83 -37.58 -8.17
CA PHE A 237 -25.49 -38.85 -8.82
C PHE A 237 -24.23 -38.71 -9.66
N PHE A 238 -23.34 -39.70 -9.65
CA PHE A 238 -22.12 -39.79 -10.46
C PHE A 238 -22.11 -41.12 -11.19
N GLU A 239 -21.83 -41.12 -12.50
CA GLU A 239 -21.82 -42.34 -13.33
C GLU A 239 -20.46 -43.08 -13.30
N GLY A 240 -19.43 -42.45 -12.75
CA GLY A 240 -18.06 -42.95 -12.71
C GLY A 240 -17.10 -41.84 -12.32
N TYR A 241 -15.96 -41.73 -13.00
CA TYR A 241 -15.05 -40.58 -12.85
C TYR A 241 -15.71 -39.32 -13.39
N GLU A 242 -16.18 -38.45 -12.50
CA GLU A 242 -16.98 -37.29 -12.87
C GLU A 242 -16.84 -36.17 -11.83
N GLU A 243 -16.88 -34.93 -12.29
CA GLU A 243 -16.93 -33.72 -11.46
C GLU A 243 -18.29 -33.05 -11.61
N LYS A 244 -18.91 -32.64 -10.50
CA LYS A 244 -20.20 -31.94 -10.50
C LYS A 244 -20.15 -30.71 -9.62
N THR A 245 -20.65 -29.60 -10.14
CA THR A 245 -20.87 -28.38 -9.37
C THR A 245 -22.34 -28.27 -8.98
N ILE A 246 -22.60 -28.04 -7.69
CA ILE A 246 -23.93 -27.70 -7.18
C ILE A 246 -23.92 -26.27 -6.64
N ASN A 247 -25.06 -25.57 -6.78
CA ASN A 247 -25.18 -24.16 -6.37
C ASN A 247 -26.35 -23.91 -5.40
N PRO A 248 -26.37 -24.52 -4.19
CA PRO A 248 -27.48 -24.33 -3.27
C PRO A 248 -27.47 -22.94 -2.63
N LYS A 249 -28.66 -22.44 -2.33
CA LYS A 249 -28.88 -21.20 -1.59
C LYS A 249 -29.49 -21.53 -0.23
N ILE A 250 -28.84 -21.11 0.84
CA ILE A 250 -29.23 -21.42 2.22
C ILE A 250 -29.65 -20.14 2.92
N THR A 251 -30.87 -20.10 3.46
CA THR A 251 -31.38 -18.93 4.19
C THR A 251 -30.82 -18.91 5.61
N ILE A 252 -30.33 -17.76 6.06
CA ILE A 252 -29.77 -17.56 7.40
C ILE A 252 -30.75 -16.65 8.19
N PRO A 253 -31.55 -17.20 9.13
CA PRO A 253 -32.47 -16.38 9.90
C PRO A 253 -31.73 -15.41 10.83
N ASN A 254 -32.25 -14.18 10.95
CA ASN A 254 -31.69 -13.13 11.82
C ASN A 254 -30.18 -12.90 11.57
N VAL A 255 -29.83 -12.65 10.31
CA VAL A 255 -28.44 -12.45 9.88
C VAL A 255 -27.74 -11.40 10.74
N LYS A 256 -26.52 -11.74 11.18
CA LYS A 256 -25.56 -10.82 11.77
C LYS A 256 -24.49 -10.54 10.72
N LEU A 257 -24.34 -9.28 10.36
CA LEU A 257 -23.42 -8.88 9.30
C LEU A 257 -21.97 -8.84 9.82
N TRP A 258 -21.02 -9.16 8.95
CA TRP A 258 -19.62 -8.90 9.18
C TRP A 258 -19.28 -7.46 8.78
N SER A 259 -18.44 -6.80 9.58
CA SER A 259 -17.87 -5.47 9.30
C SER A 259 -16.57 -5.25 10.08
N ASP A 260 -15.88 -4.16 9.80
CA ASP A 260 -14.69 -3.71 10.54
C ASP A 260 -14.96 -3.39 12.02
N LYS A 261 -16.20 -3.04 12.36
CA LYS A 261 -16.66 -2.74 13.73
C LYS A 261 -17.33 -3.94 14.42
N SER A 262 -17.96 -4.80 13.64
CA SER A 262 -18.63 -6.02 14.11
C SER A 262 -18.21 -7.20 13.23
N PRO A 263 -17.04 -7.82 13.49
CA PRO A 263 -16.50 -8.91 12.69
C PRO A 263 -17.19 -10.24 13.00
N PHE A 264 -18.51 -10.30 12.79
CA PHE A 264 -19.28 -11.51 13.07
C PHE A 264 -19.01 -12.59 12.02
N LEU A 265 -18.61 -13.78 12.47
CA LEU A 265 -18.24 -14.89 11.60
C LEU A 265 -19.17 -16.09 11.79
N TYR A 266 -19.50 -16.71 10.67
CA TYR A 266 -20.15 -18.01 10.59
C TYR A 266 -19.12 -19.07 10.16
N GLU A 267 -19.42 -20.32 10.48
CA GLU A 267 -18.74 -21.48 9.93
C GLU A 267 -19.76 -22.32 9.16
N ALA A 268 -19.46 -22.64 7.91
CA ALA A 268 -20.22 -23.57 7.09
C ALA A 268 -19.54 -24.94 7.13
N GLU A 269 -20.31 -25.95 7.51
CA GLU A 269 -19.95 -27.36 7.44
C GLU A 269 -20.75 -28.02 6.32
N ILE A 270 -20.05 -28.54 5.32
CA ILE A 270 -20.60 -29.22 4.16
C ILE A 270 -20.19 -30.68 4.25
N THR A 271 -21.16 -31.60 4.26
CA THR A 271 -20.92 -33.02 4.48
C THR A 271 -21.57 -33.85 3.36
N THR A 272 -20.78 -34.74 2.76
CA THR A 272 -21.26 -35.84 1.91
C THR A 272 -21.27 -37.13 2.74
N GLN A 273 -21.63 -38.27 2.15
CA GLN A 273 -21.50 -39.57 2.82
C GLN A 273 -20.04 -39.96 3.11
N SER A 274 -19.09 -39.32 2.43
CA SER A 274 -17.69 -39.74 2.36
C SER A 274 -16.69 -38.64 2.71
N ASP A 275 -17.13 -37.40 2.82
CA ASP A 275 -16.26 -36.25 3.04
C ASP A 275 -16.95 -35.15 3.85
N LYS A 276 -16.15 -34.32 4.51
CA LYS A 276 -16.61 -33.16 5.27
C LYS A 276 -15.67 -31.99 5.01
N PHE A 277 -16.21 -30.88 4.54
CA PHE A 277 -15.48 -29.64 4.33
C PHE A 277 -16.00 -28.58 5.28
N THR A 278 -15.09 -27.77 5.83
CA THR A 278 -15.44 -26.67 6.74
C THR A 278 -14.78 -25.38 6.26
N THR A 279 -15.51 -24.28 6.23
CA THR A 279 -14.96 -22.96 5.93
C THR A 279 -15.63 -21.87 6.74
N THR A 280 -14.85 -20.87 7.13
CA THR A 280 -15.34 -19.65 7.79
C THR A 280 -15.79 -18.66 6.72
N PHE A 281 -16.87 -17.92 7.00
CA PHE A 281 -17.30 -16.81 6.16
C PHE A 281 -18.00 -15.72 6.99
N GLY A 282 -18.07 -14.51 6.44
CA GLY A 282 -18.82 -13.40 7.02
C GLY A 282 -19.97 -13.00 6.10
N MET A 283 -21.13 -12.67 6.66
CA MET A 283 -22.24 -12.13 5.88
C MET A 283 -22.01 -10.65 5.60
N ARG A 284 -21.48 -10.32 4.41
CA ARG A 284 -21.22 -8.94 4.00
C ARG A 284 -21.19 -8.78 2.49
N GLU A 285 -21.43 -7.57 2.01
CA GLU A 285 -21.18 -7.16 0.62
C GLU A 285 -20.29 -5.92 0.58
N PHE A 286 -19.33 -5.89 -0.34
CA PHE A 286 -18.42 -4.76 -0.56
C PHE A 286 -18.37 -4.37 -2.03
N HIS A 287 -18.39 -3.07 -2.31
CA HIS A 287 -18.19 -2.53 -3.66
C HIS A 287 -17.75 -1.07 -3.59
N PHE A 288 -17.22 -0.53 -4.69
CA PHE A 288 -17.12 0.90 -4.88
C PHE A 288 -18.39 1.44 -5.54
N ASP A 289 -18.99 2.46 -4.93
CA ASP A 289 -20.17 3.13 -5.47
C ASP A 289 -19.79 3.99 -6.67
N THR A 290 -20.45 3.77 -7.82
CA THR A 290 -20.06 4.39 -9.10
C THR A 290 -20.40 5.89 -9.19
N LEU A 291 -21.26 6.40 -8.29
CA LEU A 291 -21.66 7.81 -8.24
C LEU A 291 -20.77 8.63 -7.32
N SER A 292 -20.55 8.14 -6.09
CA SER A 292 -19.73 8.81 -5.08
C SER A 292 -18.24 8.47 -5.18
N HIS A 293 -17.90 7.35 -5.83
CA HIS A 293 -16.56 6.77 -5.94
C HIS A 293 -15.97 6.34 -4.58
N LEU A 294 -16.82 6.07 -3.58
CA LEU A 294 -16.38 5.63 -2.26
C LEU A 294 -16.66 4.15 -2.06
N ALA A 295 -15.90 3.53 -1.16
CA ALA A 295 -16.18 2.19 -0.71
C ALA A 295 -17.52 2.13 0.03
N LYS A 296 -18.24 1.03 -0.21
CA LYS A 296 -19.46 0.63 0.49
C LYS A 296 -19.22 -0.72 1.13
N LEU A 297 -19.60 -0.85 2.40
CA LEU A 297 -19.69 -2.11 3.12
C LEU A 297 -21.11 -2.23 3.67
N ASN A 298 -21.82 -3.29 3.28
CA ASN A 298 -23.21 -3.52 3.68
C ASN A 298 -24.12 -2.31 3.36
N ASN A 299 -24.01 -1.78 2.14
CA ASN A 299 -24.70 -0.57 1.64
C ASN A 299 -24.35 0.76 2.36
N SER A 300 -23.52 0.72 3.40
CA SER A 300 -23.07 1.90 4.15
C SER A 300 -21.74 2.41 3.61
N THR A 301 -21.55 3.74 3.59
CA THR A 301 -20.26 4.35 3.21
C THR A 301 -19.18 3.91 4.18
N LEU A 302 -18.02 3.55 3.64
CA LEU A 302 -16.87 3.11 4.41
C LEU A 302 -15.63 3.95 4.06
N PRO A 303 -15.20 4.85 4.95
CA PRO A 303 -13.87 5.43 4.90
C PRO A 303 -12.83 4.33 5.17
N MET A 304 -11.94 4.09 4.20
CA MET A 304 -10.86 3.11 4.32
C MET A 304 -9.55 3.84 4.64
N LEU A 305 -9.06 3.67 5.87
CA LEU A 305 -7.81 4.24 6.36
C LEU A 305 -6.92 3.09 6.85
N GLY A 306 -5.66 3.06 6.43
CA GLY A 306 -4.85 1.88 6.63
C GLY A 306 -3.37 2.04 6.35
N THR A 307 -2.71 0.91 6.09
CA THR A 307 -1.26 0.83 5.87
C THR A 307 -0.93 -0.30 4.90
N ASN A 308 0.28 -0.30 4.37
CA ASN A 308 0.90 -1.45 3.74
C ASN A 308 1.55 -2.38 4.76
N VAL A 309 1.58 -3.67 4.40
CA VAL A 309 2.38 -4.72 5.02
C VAL A 309 3.23 -5.35 3.92
N CYS A 310 4.52 -5.01 3.90
CA CYS A 310 5.49 -5.48 2.92
C CYS A 310 6.10 -6.79 3.39
N PHE A 311 5.32 -7.87 3.31
CA PHE A 311 5.62 -9.12 4.02
C PHE A 311 7.00 -9.67 3.64
N TYR A 312 7.36 -9.72 2.36
CA TYR A 312 8.66 -10.26 1.96
C TYR A 312 9.86 -9.40 2.31
N ARG A 313 9.67 -8.08 2.39
CA ARG A 313 10.69 -7.18 2.93
C ARG A 313 10.88 -7.44 4.42
N PHE A 314 9.79 -7.59 5.17
CA PHE A 314 9.85 -7.95 6.60
C PHE A 314 10.60 -9.26 6.86
N LEU A 315 10.46 -10.26 5.98
CA LEU A 315 11.21 -11.52 6.09
C LEU A 315 12.74 -11.32 5.99
N GLU A 316 13.25 -10.25 5.35
CA GLU A 316 14.69 -9.95 5.35
C GLU A 316 15.19 -9.25 6.63
N ASP A 317 14.29 -8.80 7.50
CA ASP A 317 14.65 -8.02 8.68
C ASP A 317 15.41 -8.87 9.69
N SER A 318 16.60 -8.45 10.13
CA SER A 318 17.38 -9.26 11.08
C SER A 318 16.67 -9.57 12.41
N LEU A 319 15.59 -8.87 12.73
CA LEU A 319 14.74 -9.09 13.90
C LEU A 319 13.50 -9.97 13.63
N HIS A 320 13.22 -10.38 12.38
CA HIS A 320 12.00 -11.12 12.01
C HIS A 320 11.85 -12.39 12.85
N GLY A 321 12.93 -13.17 13.03
CA GLY A 321 12.91 -14.46 13.72
C GLY A 321 11.67 -15.30 13.34
N ASN A 322 10.96 -15.81 14.34
CA ASN A 322 9.72 -16.56 14.13
C ASN A 322 8.43 -15.69 14.26
N LEU A 323 8.54 -14.36 14.25
CA LEU A 323 7.41 -13.47 14.53
C LEU A 323 6.28 -13.63 13.50
N ALA A 324 6.61 -13.89 12.23
CA ALA A 324 5.63 -14.09 11.16
C ALA A 324 4.69 -15.28 11.39
N TRP A 325 5.08 -16.23 12.25
CA TRP A 325 4.32 -17.43 12.60
C TRP A 325 3.82 -17.40 14.06
N ASP A 326 3.99 -16.29 14.77
CA ASP A 326 3.45 -16.09 16.11
C ASP A 326 2.05 -15.44 16.01
N THR A 327 1.02 -16.27 16.17
CA THR A 327 -0.39 -15.86 16.13
C THR A 327 -0.73 -14.74 17.12
N VAL A 328 -0.09 -14.70 18.30
CA VAL A 328 -0.33 -13.66 19.31
C VAL A 328 0.30 -12.35 18.88
N TRP A 329 1.51 -12.41 18.31
CA TRP A 329 2.19 -11.23 17.78
C TRP A 329 1.41 -10.61 16.61
N VAL A 330 1.01 -11.42 15.62
CA VAL A 330 0.24 -10.95 14.45
C VAL A 330 -1.10 -10.32 14.86
N ARG A 331 -1.85 -10.97 15.75
CA ARG A 331 -3.10 -10.42 16.28
C ARG A 331 -2.89 -9.11 17.05
N THR A 332 -1.80 -9.05 17.83
CA THR A 332 -1.46 -7.82 18.56
C THR A 332 -1.13 -6.69 17.58
N MET A 333 -0.43 -6.98 16.49
CA MET A 333 -0.12 -6.00 15.45
C MET A 333 -1.39 -5.44 14.81
N PHE A 334 -2.34 -6.28 14.40
CA PHE A 334 -3.61 -5.79 13.85
C PHE A 334 -4.41 -4.97 14.88
N LYS A 335 -4.43 -5.36 16.16
CA LYS A 335 -5.03 -4.53 17.22
C LYS A 335 -4.34 -3.17 17.38
N LYS A 336 -3.02 -3.11 17.18
CA LYS A 336 -2.25 -1.86 17.17
C LYS A 336 -2.62 -0.97 15.99
N PHE A 337 -2.84 -1.54 14.80
CA PHE A 337 -3.38 -0.81 13.64
C PHE A 337 -4.76 -0.21 13.96
N LYS A 338 -5.69 -1.01 14.50
CA LYS A 338 -7.02 -0.50 14.90
C LYS A 338 -6.96 0.61 15.94
N ALA A 339 -5.98 0.57 16.84
CA ALA A 339 -5.80 1.61 17.85
C ALA A 339 -5.41 2.99 17.26
N LEU A 340 -4.94 3.04 16.02
CA LEU A 340 -4.71 4.26 15.24
C LEU A 340 -5.94 4.71 14.42
N ASN A 341 -7.08 4.04 14.59
CA ASN A 341 -8.30 4.20 13.79
C ASN A 341 -8.18 3.68 12.34
N TRP A 342 -7.20 2.80 12.08
CA TRP A 342 -7.16 2.08 10.81
C TRP A 342 -8.12 0.90 10.79
N ASN A 343 -8.72 0.65 9.63
CA ASN A 343 -9.59 -0.49 9.38
C ASN A 343 -9.15 -1.32 8.17
N CYS A 344 -8.26 -0.84 7.32
CA CYS A 344 -7.77 -1.60 6.17
C CYS A 344 -6.25 -1.76 6.15
N LEU A 345 -5.77 -2.70 5.36
CA LEU A 345 -4.37 -2.82 4.96
C LEU A 345 -4.25 -3.39 3.54
N ARG A 346 -3.08 -3.19 2.93
CA ARG A 346 -2.65 -3.88 1.72
C ARG A 346 -1.54 -4.86 2.10
N PHE A 347 -1.71 -6.13 1.78
CA PHE A 347 -0.56 -7.04 1.72
C PHE A 347 0.11 -6.76 0.39
N THR A 348 1.29 -6.15 0.42
CA THR A 348 2.03 -5.77 -0.78
C THR A 348 3.36 -6.51 -0.83
N ILE A 349 3.83 -6.82 -2.03
CA ILE A 349 5.09 -7.50 -2.29
C ILE A 349 5.22 -8.79 -1.46
N GLY A 350 4.18 -9.63 -1.51
CA GLY A 350 4.21 -10.99 -0.96
C GLY A 350 3.02 -11.34 -0.05
N PRO A 351 2.31 -12.47 -0.31
CA PRO A 351 1.27 -12.93 0.59
C PRO A 351 1.83 -13.52 1.89
N PRO A 352 1.18 -13.27 3.04
CA PRO A 352 1.52 -13.91 4.31
C PRO A 352 0.94 -15.33 4.42
N PRO A 353 1.24 -16.07 5.50
CA PRO A 353 0.58 -17.35 5.81
C PRO A 353 -0.93 -17.20 6.01
N GLN A 354 -1.70 -18.24 5.68
CA GLN A 354 -3.17 -18.23 5.69
C GLN A 354 -3.79 -17.78 7.03
N PHE A 355 -3.18 -18.13 8.17
CA PHE A 355 -3.70 -17.73 9.47
C PHE A 355 -3.75 -16.20 9.69
N TRP A 356 -3.01 -15.40 8.91
CA TRP A 356 -3.10 -13.94 8.97
C TRP A 356 -4.47 -13.45 8.48
N PHE A 357 -5.04 -14.07 7.45
CA PHE A 357 -6.36 -13.77 6.94
C PHE A 357 -7.45 -14.18 7.93
N ASP A 358 -7.28 -15.33 8.62
CA ASP A 358 -8.16 -15.73 9.73
C ASP A 358 -8.18 -14.69 10.86
N ILE A 359 -7.01 -14.16 11.24
CA ILE A 359 -6.92 -13.10 12.26
C ILE A 359 -7.56 -11.80 11.74
N ALA A 360 -7.36 -11.44 10.47
CA ALA A 360 -7.97 -10.25 9.87
C ALA A 360 -9.51 -10.34 9.84
N ASP A 361 -10.06 -11.51 9.51
CA ASP A 361 -11.48 -11.79 9.57
C ASP A 361 -12.05 -11.58 10.98
N GLU A 362 -11.34 -12.08 11.99
CA GLU A 362 -11.77 -12.03 13.40
C GLU A 362 -11.61 -10.65 14.03
N GLU A 363 -10.57 -9.90 13.64
CA GLU A 363 -10.31 -8.55 14.14
C GLU A 363 -11.06 -7.49 13.32
N GLY A 364 -11.67 -7.83 12.18
CA GLY A 364 -12.38 -6.89 11.33
C GLY A 364 -11.43 -5.91 10.64
N ILE A 365 -10.47 -6.44 9.89
CA ILE A 365 -9.57 -5.69 9.03
C ILE A 365 -9.94 -5.97 7.57
N LEU A 366 -10.07 -4.92 6.75
CA LEU A 366 -10.28 -5.04 5.32
C LEU A 366 -8.92 -5.20 4.61
N ILE A 367 -8.82 -6.10 3.64
CA ILE A 367 -7.57 -6.43 2.94
C ILE A 367 -7.70 -6.12 1.45
N GLN A 368 -6.79 -5.29 0.95
CA GLN A 368 -6.36 -5.33 -0.45
C GLN A 368 -5.31 -6.43 -0.57
N ASN A 369 -5.68 -7.53 -1.22
CA ASN A 369 -4.85 -8.72 -1.33
C ASN A 369 -4.09 -8.63 -2.65
N GLU A 370 -2.79 -8.33 -2.62
CA GLU A 370 -1.94 -8.24 -3.80
C GLU A 370 -1.31 -9.59 -4.15
N TYR A 371 -1.29 -9.93 -5.44
CA TYR A 371 -0.42 -10.97 -5.94
C TYR A 371 0.98 -10.41 -6.25
N ALA A 372 2.04 -11.12 -5.84
CA ALA A 372 3.41 -10.60 -5.76
C ALA A 372 4.12 -10.39 -7.13
N VAL A 373 3.54 -9.56 -7.97
CA VAL A 373 4.06 -9.09 -9.27
C VAL A 373 4.48 -7.64 -9.09
N TRP A 374 5.77 -7.37 -9.25
CA TRP A 374 6.31 -6.02 -9.40
C TRP A 374 7.41 -6.03 -10.45
N LEU A 375 7.10 -5.45 -11.61
CA LEU A 375 7.99 -5.34 -12.77
C LEU A 375 8.03 -3.86 -13.19
N GLN A 376 9.20 -3.34 -13.52
CA GLN A 376 9.32 -1.96 -14.02
C GLN A 376 9.78 -1.97 -15.48
N PRO A 377 9.06 -1.31 -16.40
CA PRO A 377 9.51 -1.17 -17.78
C PRO A 377 10.85 -0.43 -17.84
N HIS A 378 11.77 -0.89 -18.70
CA HIS A 378 13.16 -0.40 -18.79
C HIS A 378 14.04 -0.68 -17.57
N SER A 379 13.77 -1.77 -16.86
CA SER A 379 14.65 -2.16 -15.75
C SER A 379 16.10 -2.32 -16.23
N VAL A 380 17.03 -1.88 -15.38
CA VAL A 380 18.49 -2.07 -15.50
C VAL A 380 18.90 -3.56 -15.58
N PHE A 381 17.92 -4.46 -15.54
CA PHE A 381 18.03 -5.91 -15.40
C PHE A 381 17.66 -6.70 -16.68
N GLY A 382 17.32 -6.02 -17.79
CA GLY A 382 17.16 -6.62 -19.12
C GLY A 382 15.77 -7.18 -19.45
N PRO A 383 15.49 -7.60 -20.69
CA PRO A 383 14.12 -7.92 -21.16
C PRO A 383 13.48 -9.16 -20.50
N GLU A 384 14.28 -10.12 -20.02
CA GLU A 384 13.78 -11.26 -19.24
C GLU A 384 13.20 -10.82 -17.88
N ALA A 385 13.54 -9.60 -17.44
CA ALA A 385 13.05 -9.03 -16.22
C ALA A 385 11.54 -8.77 -16.26
N ASP A 386 10.98 -8.55 -17.45
CA ASP A 386 9.61 -8.06 -17.65
C ASP A 386 8.69 -9.14 -18.23
N PHE A 387 9.20 -10.37 -18.39
CA PHE A 387 8.44 -11.48 -18.97
C PHE A 387 7.35 -12.00 -18.01
N VAL A 388 6.13 -12.11 -18.54
CA VAL A 388 4.98 -12.71 -17.86
C VAL A 388 4.30 -13.67 -18.83
N ASP A 389 4.09 -14.93 -18.42
CA ASP A 389 3.24 -15.83 -19.17
C ASP A 389 1.79 -15.71 -18.69
N ARG A 390 0.92 -15.19 -19.55
CA ARG A 390 -0.49 -14.96 -19.24
C ARG A 390 -1.21 -16.21 -18.72
N LYS A 391 -0.96 -17.39 -19.33
CA LYS A 391 -1.71 -18.61 -18.98
C LYS A 391 -1.26 -19.13 -17.62
N GLN A 392 0.03 -19.08 -17.35
CA GLN A 392 0.60 -19.44 -16.06
C GLN A 392 0.13 -18.45 -14.97
N LEU A 393 0.16 -17.14 -15.23
CA LEU A 393 -0.34 -16.14 -14.29
C LEU A 393 -1.84 -16.31 -14.00
N ALA A 394 -2.67 -16.59 -15.02
CA ALA A 394 -4.08 -16.87 -14.81
C ALA A 394 -4.30 -18.13 -13.93
N LYS A 395 -3.50 -19.19 -14.11
CA LYS A 395 -3.56 -20.38 -13.26
C LYS A 395 -3.21 -20.04 -11.80
N GLU A 396 -2.19 -19.22 -11.60
CA GLU A 396 -1.77 -18.73 -10.30
C GLU A 396 -2.85 -17.86 -9.64
N TYR A 397 -3.40 -16.87 -10.35
CA TYR A 397 -4.52 -16.07 -9.83
C TYR A 397 -5.74 -16.92 -9.48
N ALA A 398 -6.10 -17.91 -10.30
CA ALA A 398 -7.23 -18.79 -10.00
C ALA A 398 -7.02 -19.56 -8.69
N ALA A 399 -5.82 -20.11 -8.47
CA ALA A 399 -5.50 -20.86 -7.25
C ALA A 399 -5.43 -19.94 -6.02
N TRP A 400 -4.86 -18.75 -6.17
CA TRP A 400 -4.81 -17.71 -5.14
C TRP A 400 -6.21 -17.24 -4.74
N MET A 401 -7.06 -16.92 -5.71
CA MET A 401 -8.46 -16.55 -5.46
C MET A 401 -9.22 -17.67 -4.76
N GLN A 402 -9.04 -18.91 -5.19
CA GLN A 402 -9.70 -20.07 -4.59
C GLN A 402 -9.26 -20.31 -3.13
N GLU A 403 -8.01 -19.99 -2.79
CA GLU A 403 -7.53 -20.07 -1.40
C GLU A 403 -8.25 -19.03 -0.52
N ASP A 404 -8.43 -17.81 -1.04
CA ASP A 404 -8.76 -16.64 -0.22
C ASP A 404 -10.23 -16.16 -0.34
N TRP A 405 -11.03 -16.68 -1.27
CA TRP A 405 -12.35 -16.12 -1.63
C TRP A 405 -13.42 -16.13 -0.52
N ASN A 406 -13.22 -16.91 0.55
CA ASN A 406 -14.18 -17.06 1.65
C ASN A 406 -13.85 -16.14 2.82
N HIS A 407 -12.66 -15.51 2.82
CA HIS A 407 -12.30 -14.50 3.81
C HIS A 407 -13.16 -13.24 3.60
N PRO A 408 -14.03 -12.87 4.56
CA PRO A 408 -14.75 -11.59 4.50
C PRO A 408 -13.82 -10.37 4.57
N SER A 409 -12.61 -10.51 5.14
CA SER A 409 -11.59 -9.47 5.17
C SER A 409 -11.08 -9.09 3.79
N VAL A 410 -10.89 -10.04 2.86
CA VAL A 410 -10.41 -9.76 1.50
C VAL A 410 -11.48 -8.99 0.74
N VAL A 411 -11.24 -7.73 0.40
CA VAL A 411 -12.23 -6.83 -0.20
C VAL A 411 -11.87 -6.36 -1.60
N ILE A 412 -10.58 -6.35 -1.93
CA ILE A 412 -10.05 -5.97 -3.24
C ILE A 412 -9.04 -7.04 -3.65
N TRP A 413 -9.16 -7.54 -4.87
CA TRP A 413 -8.10 -8.33 -5.51
C TRP A 413 -7.16 -7.36 -6.23
N ASP A 414 -5.91 -7.33 -5.79
CA ASP A 414 -4.86 -6.51 -6.38
C ASP A 414 -3.95 -7.42 -7.21
N ALA A 415 -3.93 -7.20 -8.52
CA ALA A 415 -3.26 -8.10 -9.44
C ALA A 415 -1.73 -7.98 -9.37
N GLN A 416 -1.21 -6.80 -9.01
CA GLN A 416 0.20 -6.45 -9.19
C GLN A 416 0.49 -5.03 -8.65
N ASN A 417 1.72 -4.83 -8.19
CA ASN A 417 2.23 -3.53 -7.75
C ASN A 417 2.91 -2.79 -8.92
N GLU A 418 2.59 -1.51 -9.13
CA GLU A 418 3.35 -0.54 -9.95
C GLU A 418 3.86 -1.02 -11.32
N THR A 419 3.20 -1.99 -11.94
CA THR A 419 3.66 -2.60 -13.20
C THR A 419 2.84 -2.09 -14.36
N PHE A 420 3.52 -1.80 -15.48
CA PHE A 420 2.91 -1.73 -16.80
C PHE A 420 3.30 -3.00 -17.56
N ASN A 421 2.33 -3.86 -17.84
CA ASN A 421 2.56 -5.13 -18.54
C ASN A 421 1.28 -5.60 -19.24
N ASP A 422 1.39 -5.84 -20.55
CA ASP A 422 0.26 -6.19 -21.40
C ASP A 422 -0.34 -7.59 -21.14
N GLN A 423 0.28 -8.41 -20.27
CA GLN A 423 -0.17 -9.76 -19.92
C GLN A 423 -0.94 -9.84 -18.58
N THR A 424 -0.79 -8.87 -17.66
CA THR A 424 -1.47 -8.91 -16.35
C THR A 424 -2.98 -8.74 -16.49
N THR A 425 -3.42 -7.74 -17.27
CA THR A 425 -4.85 -7.53 -17.55
C THR A 425 -5.50 -8.80 -18.14
N PRO A 426 -5.00 -9.38 -19.25
CA PRO A 426 -5.67 -10.53 -19.85
C PRO A 426 -5.62 -11.80 -19.00
N ALA A 427 -4.69 -11.91 -18.04
CA ALA A 427 -4.66 -12.97 -17.04
C ALA A 427 -5.75 -12.75 -15.97
N MET A 428 -5.86 -11.53 -15.42
CA MET A 428 -6.92 -11.12 -14.49
C MET A 428 -8.32 -11.35 -15.07
N GLU A 429 -8.58 -10.88 -16.29
CA GLU A 429 -9.88 -11.04 -16.95
C GLU A 429 -10.25 -12.51 -17.18
N ALA A 430 -9.26 -13.39 -17.37
CA ALA A 430 -9.50 -14.81 -17.58
C ALA A 430 -10.05 -15.50 -16.32
N VAL A 431 -9.86 -14.93 -15.12
CA VAL A 431 -10.21 -15.58 -13.85
C VAL A 431 -11.21 -14.81 -13.00
N ARG A 432 -11.43 -13.52 -13.26
CA ARG A 432 -12.30 -12.69 -12.40
C ARG A 432 -13.71 -13.26 -12.18
N HIS A 433 -14.22 -14.04 -13.13
CA HIS A 433 -15.53 -14.67 -13.05
C HIS A 433 -15.62 -15.80 -12.00
N LEU A 434 -14.48 -16.25 -11.48
CA LEU A 434 -14.40 -17.24 -10.39
C LEU A 434 -14.76 -16.65 -9.03
N ASP A 435 -14.65 -15.33 -8.83
CA ASP A 435 -15.17 -14.69 -7.62
C ASP A 435 -16.65 -14.35 -7.79
N LEU A 436 -17.53 -15.23 -7.31
CA LEU A 436 -18.98 -15.02 -7.36
C LEU A 436 -19.47 -13.91 -6.43
N SER A 437 -18.66 -13.47 -5.45
CA SER A 437 -18.95 -12.24 -4.68
C SER A 437 -18.68 -10.97 -5.50
N ASN A 438 -18.07 -11.13 -6.69
CA ASN A 438 -17.79 -10.06 -7.64
C ASN A 438 -17.05 -8.88 -6.98
N ARG A 439 -16.02 -9.18 -6.17
CA ARG A 439 -15.18 -8.16 -5.55
C ARG A 439 -14.50 -7.31 -6.62
N PRO A 440 -14.26 -6.02 -6.34
CA PRO A 440 -13.51 -5.15 -7.24
C PRO A 440 -12.06 -5.62 -7.37
N TRP A 441 -11.51 -5.38 -8.56
CA TRP A 441 -10.09 -5.53 -8.82
C TRP A 441 -9.36 -4.18 -8.77
N GLU A 442 -8.06 -4.26 -8.53
CA GLU A 442 -7.03 -3.25 -8.71
C GLU A 442 -5.92 -3.94 -9.56
N ASN A 443 -5.25 -3.21 -10.45
CA ASN A 443 -4.24 -3.81 -11.34
C ASN A 443 -3.04 -2.89 -11.55
N GLY A 444 -2.45 -2.39 -10.47
CA GLY A 444 -1.27 -1.57 -10.51
C GLY A 444 -1.44 -0.31 -11.36
N TRP A 445 -0.44 0.00 -12.19
CA TRP A 445 -0.53 1.12 -13.12
C TRP A 445 -1.32 0.84 -14.40
N GLU A 446 -1.83 -0.39 -14.59
CA GLU A 446 -2.75 -0.68 -15.69
C GLU A 446 -4.14 -0.06 -15.45
N HIS A 447 -4.87 0.10 -16.54
CA HIS A 447 -6.22 0.66 -16.51
C HIS A 447 -7.26 -0.30 -15.91
N SER A 448 -8.14 0.23 -15.04
CA SER A 448 -9.32 -0.47 -14.54
C SER A 448 -10.22 -0.98 -15.67
N ARG A 449 -10.78 -2.20 -15.53
CA ARG A 449 -11.59 -2.83 -16.59
C ARG A 449 -13.11 -2.69 -16.40
N ARG A 450 -13.57 -2.42 -15.18
CA ARG A 450 -14.97 -2.06 -14.90
C ARG A 450 -15.06 -0.77 -14.11
N ILE A 451 -16.17 -0.06 -14.22
CA ILE A 451 -16.46 1.15 -13.42
C ILE A 451 -16.52 0.90 -11.90
N THR A 452 -16.75 -0.35 -11.48
CA THR A 452 -16.79 -0.77 -10.08
C THR A 452 -15.42 -1.16 -9.51
N ASP A 453 -14.39 -1.26 -10.37
CA ASP A 453 -13.02 -1.55 -9.95
C ASP A 453 -12.36 -0.29 -9.36
N ALA A 454 -11.24 -0.46 -8.66
CA ALA A 454 -10.43 0.65 -8.17
C ALA A 454 -9.31 0.99 -9.17
N GLN A 455 -8.77 2.20 -9.03
CA GLN A 455 -7.50 2.61 -9.62
C GLN A 455 -6.58 3.04 -8.49
N GLU A 456 -5.40 2.44 -8.40
CA GLU A 456 -4.38 2.88 -7.47
C GLU A 456 -3.68 4.17 -7.89
N SER A 457 -3.10 4.86 -6.91
CA SER A 457 -2.22 6.00 -7.10
C SER A 457 -1.20 6.03 -5.97
N HIS A 458 0.07 6.22 -6.32
CA HIS A 458 1.20 6.27 -5.38
C HIS A 458 1.80 7.69 -5.29
N PRO A 459 1.09 8.68 -4.71
CA PRO A 459 1.55 10.06 -4.65
C PRO A 459 2.62 10.24 -3.56
N TYR A 460 3.87 9.92 -3.90
CA TYR A 460 5.05 10.22 -3.08
C TYR A 460 5.40 11.72 -3.13
N LEU A 461 4.55 12.56 -2.52
CA LEU A 461 4.63 14.02 -2.59
C LEU A 461 5.99 14.58 -2.15
N PHE A 462 6.63 13.93 -1.17
CA PHE A 462 7.92 14.29 -0.58
C PHE A 462 9.10 13.50 -1.14
N PHE A 463 8.92 12.80 -2.28
CA PHE A 463 10.03 12.16 -3.01
C PHE A 463 11.12 13.15 -3.40
N SER A 464 10.76 14.33 -3.91
CA SER A 464 11.74 15.35 -4.25
C SER A 464 12.16 16.14 -3.00
N PRO A 465 13.47 16.34 -2.77
CA PRO A 465 13.96 17.13 -1.66
C PRO A 465 13.58 18.62 -1.80
N ASP A 466 13.21 19.07 -3.00
CA ASP A 466 12.67 20.41 -3.27
C ASP A 466 11.15 20.54 -2.97
N CYS A 467 10.50 19.49 -2.45
CA CYS A 467 9.08 19.54 -2.10
C CYS A 467 8.79 20.57 -0.98
N ASP A 468 7.74 21.37 -1.16
CA ASP A 468 7.19 22.22 -0.11
C ASP A 468 5.71 21.92 0.09
N LEU A 469 5.23 22.02 1.33
CA LEU A 469 3.83 21.85 1.68
C LEU A 469 2.91 22.77 0.85
N ALA A 470 3.38 23.96 0.45
CA ALA A 470 2.60 24.86 -0.40
C ALA A 470 2.16 24.22 -1.73
N TYR A 471 2.92 23.25 -2.24
CA TYR A 471 2.56 22.45 -3.42
C TYR A 471 1.19 21.78 -3.28
N LEU A 472 0.85 21.31 -2.08
CA LEU A 472 -0.42 20.64 -1.79
C LEU A 472 -1.65 21.52 -2.10
N GLN A 473 -1.50 22.85 -2.05
CA GLN A 473 -2.60 23.75 -2.43
C GLN A 473 -2.99 23.65 -3.91
N THR A 474 -2.07 23.18 -4.75
CA THR A 474 -2.22 23.14 -6.21
C THR A 474 -2.77 21.81 -6.72
N VAL A 475 -2.80 20.80 -5.84
CA VAL A 475 -3.23 19.44 -6.12
C VAL A 475 -4.74 19.34 -5.92
N THR A 476 -5.45 19.02 -7.00
CA THR A 476 -6.91 18.79 -7.05
C THR A 476 -7.19 17.37 -7.51
N ARG A 477 -8.38 16.83 -7.20
CA ARG A 477 -8.82 15.49 -7.65
C ARG A 477 -8.67 15.27 -9.15
N ASP A 478 -8.92 16.25 -10.01
CA ASP A 478 -8.81 16.03 -11.46
C ASP A 478 -7.36 15.95 -11.98
N LYS A 479 -6.37 16.11 -11.10
CA LYS A 479 -4.95 15.95 -11.40
C LYS A 479 -4.37 14.71 -10.70
N PHE A 480 -5.21 13.75 -10.33
CA PHE A 480 -4.73 12.47 -9.80
C PHE A 480 -3.83 11.83 -10.84
N LEU A 481 -2.55 11.71 -10.50
CA LEU A 481 -1.54 11.05 -11.32
C LEU A 481 -1.90 9.56 -11.35
N ILE A 482 -2.39 9.10 -12.49
CA ILE A 482 -2.44 7.68 -12.85
C ILE A 482 -1.00 7.32 -13.21
N GLY A 483 -0.20 6.87 -12.24
CA GLY A 483 1.23 6.66 -12.47
C GLY A 483 1.89 7.88 -13.17
N TRP A 484 2.77 7.59 -14.14
CA TRP A 484 3.55 8.59 -14.88
C TRP A 484 2.80 9.28 -16.05
N GLU A 485 1.53 8.95 -16.33
CA GLU A 485 0.79 9.51 -17.48
C GLU A 485 -0.54 10.19 -17.08
N GLU A 486 -0.71 11.47 -17.48
CA GLU A 486 -2.01 12.14 -17.53
C GLU A 486 -2.82 11.52 -18.68
N ASN A 487 -3.75 10.59 -18.42
CA ASN A 487 -4.53 9.97 -19.50
C ASN A 487 -6.04 10.27 -19.41
N ASP A 488 -6.43 11.43 -19.96
CA ASP A 488 -7.80 11.93 -20.09
C ASP A 488 -8.72 11.02 -20.96
N ASN A 489 -8.19 9.94 -21.56
CA ASN A 489 -8.92 9.07 -22.50
C ASN A 489 -9.45 7.75 -21.87
N HIS A 490 -9.32 7.54 -20.55
CA HIS A 490 -9.88 6.36 -19.90
C HIS A 490 -11.42 6.40 -19.89
N PRO A 491 -12.13 5.30 -20.24
CA PRO A 491 -13.60 5.32 -20.38
C PRO A 491 -14.36 5.51 -19.06
N TYR A 492 -13.69 5.28 -17.92
CA TYR A 492 -14.31 5.29 -16.60
C TYR A 492 -13.58 6.24 -15.65
N ARG A 493 -14.34 6.88 -14.75
CA ARG A 493 -13.80 7.56 -13.57
C ARG A 493 -13.95 6.62 -12.37
N ASN A 494 -12.98 5.74 -12.16
CA ASN A 494 -13.00 4.75 -11.09
C ASN A 494 -12.77 5.37 -9.70
N ALA A 495 -13.12 4.61 -8.66
CA ALA A 495 -12.71 4.92 -7.30
C ALA A 495 -11.19 4.97 -7.21
N GLN A 496 -10.66 6.07 -6.68
CA GLN A 496 -9.22 6.27 -6.51
C GLN A 496 -8.81 5.77 -5.13
N ILE A 497 -7.90 4.81 -5.07
CA ILE A 497 -7.29 4.36 -3.83
C ILE A 497 -5.86 4.88 -3.77
N ILE A 498 -5.50 5.48 -2.64
CA ILE A 498 -4.13 5.89 -2.36
C ILE A 498 -3.58 4.80 -1.47
N ASN A 499 -3.07 3.76 -2.09
CA ASN A 499 -2.56 2.59 -1.41
C ASN A 499 -1.07 2.69 -1.12
N GLU A 500 -0.34 3.69 -1.61
CA GLU A 500 1.01 4.04 -1.13
C GLU A 500 1.20 5.56 -1.12
N PHE A 501 1.79 6.09 -0.05
CA PHE A 501 2.26 7.47 -0.01
C PHE A 501 3.28 7.64 1.12
N GLU A 502 3.91 8.82 1.14
CA GLU A 502 4.94 9.24 2.09
C GLU A 502 6.32 8.60 1.81
N TRP A 503 7.38 9.42 1.82
CA TRP A 503 8.74 9.04 1.36
C TRP A 503 9.84 9.28 2.43
N LEU A 504 9.52 9.95 3.53
CA LEU A 504 10.51 10.44 4.49
C LEU A 504 10.91 9.37 5.52
N TRP A 505 11.08 8.12 5.06
CA TRP A 505 11.34 6.97 5.91
C TRP A 505 12.50 7.19 6.87
N LEU A 506 12.32 6.71 8.10
CA LEU A 506 13.36 6.65 9.12
C LEU A 506 13.54 5.19 9.54
N ASP A 507 14.78 4.77 9.71
CA ASP A 507 15.07 3.50 10.36
C ASP A 507 14.57 3.51 11.82
N ARG A 508 14.54 2.35 12.48
CA ARG A 508 14.08 2.26 13.88
C ARG A 508 14.94 3.04 14.88
N ASN A 509 16.14 3.49 14.50
CA ASN A 509 17.00 4.41 15.29
C ASN A 509 16.78 5.89 14.94
N GLY A 510 15.79 6.19 14.09
CA GLY A 510 15.44 7.53 13.63
C GLY A 510 16.49 8.15 12.73
N GLN A 511 17.28 7.35 12.02
CA GLN A 511 18.16 7.82 10.95
C GLN A 511 17.42 7.80 9.62
N PRO A 512 17.64 8.80 8.74
CA PRO A 512 17.17 8.73 7.36
C PRO A 512 17.66 7.46 6.68
N THR A 513 16.80 6.85 5.89
CA THR A 513 17.17 5.72 5.04
C THR A 513 17.86 6.23 3.77
N GLU A 514 18.41 5.33 2.96
CA GLU A 514 19.07 5.71 1.70
C GLU A 514 18.14 6.48 0.76
N GLY A 515 16.84 6.15 0.75
CA GLY A 515 15.82 6.82 -0.05
C GLY A 515 15.43 8.22 0.45
N SER A 516 15.56 8.50 1.75
CA SER A 516 15.05 9.72 2.37
C SER A 516 16.15 10.70 2.84
N LYS A 517 17.43 10.31 2.75
CA LYS A 517 18.56 11.10 3.31
C LYS A 517 18.69 12.50 2.70
N ASP A 518 18.43 12.64 1.41
CA ASP A 518 18.59 13.92 0.70
C ASP A 518 17.49 14.90 1.13
N GLN A 519 16.28 14.39 1.36
CA GLN A 519 15.14 15.13 1.86
C GLN A 519 15.41 15.62 3.28
N TYR A 520 15.94 14.79 4.17
CA TYR A 520 16.31 15.23 5.52
C TYR A 520 17.50 16.19 5.53
N ALA A 521 18.48 16.01 4.64
CA ALA A 521 19.60 16.95 4.49
C ALA A 521 19.10 18.34 4.05
N GLN A 522 18.06 18.41 3.21
CA GLN A 522 17.45 19.65 2.76
C GLN A 522 16.47 20.26 3.80
N PHE A 523 15.55 19.47 4.33
CA PHE A 523 14.49 19.97 5.22
C PHE A 523 14.98 20.22 6.65
N LEU A 524 15.89 19.38 7.15
CA LEU A 524 16.29 19.34 8.56
C LEU A 524 17.79 19.07 8.72
N PRO A 525 18.68 19.91 8.14
CA PRO A 525 20.12 19.73 8.25
C PRO A 525 20.57 19.78 9.72
N GLY A 526 21.38 18.78 10.12
CA GLY A 526 21.92 18.70 11.48
C GLY A 526 20.89 18.41 12.57
N SER A 527 19.71 17.91 12.21
CA SER A 527 18.64 17.59 13.15
C SER A 527 18.99 16.48 14.14
N THR A 528 18.28 16.45 15.26
CA THR A 528 18.28 15.32 16.21
C THR A 528 17.26 14.25 15.80
N GLU A 529 17.38 13.05 16.38
CA GLU A 529 16.41 11.96 16.18
C GLU A 529 14.98 12.40 16.47
N ALA A 530 14.75 13.04 17.61
CA ALA A 530 13.43 13.51 18.01
C ALA A 530 12.85 14.56 17.04
N GLN A 531 13.69 15.44 16.50
CA GLN A 531 13.27 16.41 15.48
C GLN A 531 12.85 15.72 14.18
N ARG A 532 13.60 14.70 13.74
CA ARG A 532 13.25 13.92 12.55
C ARG A 532 11.94 13.15 12.74
N ARG A 533 11.79 12.40 13.83
CA ARG A 533 10.54 11.68 14.15
C ARG A 533 9.34 12.59 14.26
N GLY A 534 9.50 13.75 14.92
CA GLY A 534 8.44 14.75 15.04
C GLY A 534 8.04 15.35 13.68
N PHE A 535 9.01 15.62 12.80
CA PHE A 535 8.74 16.08 11.44
C PHE A 535 8.05 15.01 10.61
N TYR A 536 8.57 13.79 10.65
CA TYR A 536 8.00 12.63 9.98
C TYR A 536 6.52 12.42 10.31
N ALA A 537 6.23 12.31 11.62
CA ALA A 537 4.88 12.14 12.13
C ALA A 537 3.93 13.26 11.71
N LYS A 538 4.44 14.51 11.67
CA LYS A 538 3.65 15.66 11.24
C LYS A 538 3.32 15.60 9.75
N ILE A 539 4.28 15.24 8.90
CA ILE A 539 4.04 15.11 7.45
C ILE A 539 3.07 13.96 7.18
N MET A 540 3.26 12.81 7.82
CA MET A 540 2.33 11.69 7.72
C MET A 540 0.89 12.08 8.09
N ALA A 541 0.69 12.78 9.22
CA ALA A 541 -0.62 13.28 9.62
C ALA A 541 -1.22 14.26 8.60
N ILE A 542 -0.39 15.15 8.05
CA ILE A 542 -0.79 16.10 7.00
C ILE A 542 -1.31 15.34 5.75
N ASP A 543 -0.62 14.29 5.31
CA ASP A 543 -1.00 13.54 4.13
C ASP A 543 -2.33 12.79 4.33
N TYR A 544 -2.52 12.13 5.47
CA TYR A 544 -3.82 11.54 5.81
C TYR A 544 -4.95 12.56 5.79
N GLU A 545 -4.76 13.69 6.49
CA GLU A 545 -5.74 14.78 6.52
C GLU A 545 -6.04 15.30 5.11
N PHE A 546 -5.01 15.51 4.32
CA PHE A 546 -5.06 16.06 2.98
C PHE A 546 -5.89 15.20 2.04
N TRP A 547 -5.63 13.89 2.01
CA TRP A 547 -6.32 12.96 1.13
C TRP A 547 -7.78 12.72 1.53
N ARG A 548 -8.12 12.87 2.81
CA ARG A 548 -9.51 12.82 3.31
C ARG A 548 -10.36 14.02 2.87
N THR A 549 -9.74 15.17 2.57
CA THR A 549 -10.50 16.39 2.23
C THR A 549 -11.26 16.31 0.90
N ALA A 550 -12.35 17.07 0.84
CA ALA A 550 -13.30 17.21 -0.26
C ALA A 550 -12.72 17.26 -1.69
N LYS A 551 -11.64 18.02 -1.85
CA LYS A 551 -11.00 18.29 -3.13
C LYS A 551 -10.34 17.07 -3.72
N ARG A 552 -10.10 16.03 -2.93
CA ARG A 552 -9.40 14.79 -3.29
C ARG A 552 -10.30 13.57 -3.10
N ARG A 553 -10.88 13.41 -1.90
CA ARG A 553 -11.86 12.38 -1.50
C ARG A 553 -11.52 10.99 -2.06
N ALA A 554 -10.31 10.50 -1.72
CA ALA A 554 -9.88 9.14 -2.04
C ALA A 554 -10.81 8.11 -1.38
N ALA A 555 -11.02 6.98 -2.05
CA ALA A 555 -11.86 5.89 -1.57
C ALA A 555 -11.16 5.08 -0.47
N ALA A 556 -9.83 5.00 -0.53
CA ALA A 556 -8.95 4.44 0.50
C ALA A 556 -7.64 5.24 0.60
N ILE A 557 -7.04 5.28 1.79
CA ILE A 557 -5.77 5.98 2.09
C ILE A 557 -4.92 5.05 2.98
N MET A 558 -3.82 4.54 2.45
CA MET A 558 -2.93 3.59 3.10
C MET A 558 -1.47 4.03 2.97
N GLU A 559 -0.81 4.24 4.10
CA GLU A 559 0.61 4.67 4.13
C GLU A 559 1.57 3.53 3.78
N PHE A 560 2.75 3.85 3.28
CA PHE A 560 3.84 2.89 3.07
C PHE A 560 4.99 3.14 4.08
N SER A 561 5.28 2.26 5.05
CA SER A 561 4.52 1.07 5.46
C SER A 561 4.69 0.77 6.95
N SER A 562 3.71 0.14 7.60
CA SER A 562 3.79 -0.24 9.02
C SER A 562 4.38 -1.63 9.32
N LEU A 563 4.72 -2.45 8.32
CA LEU A 563 5.55 -3.64 8.53
C LEU A 563 6.45 -3.89 7.33
N CYS A 564 7.76 -3.81 7.54
CA CYS A 564 8.79 -3.97 6.52
C CYS A 564 10.13 -4.36 7.19
N TYR A 565 11.22 -4.43 6.43
CA TYR A 565 12.55 -4.33 7.05
C TYR A 565 12.80 -2.92 7.57
N SER A 566 13.82 -2.74 8.40
CA SER A 566 14.37 -1.41 8.73
C SER A 566 15.89 -1.42 8.62
N ARG A 567 16.44 -0.58 7.74
CA ARG A 567 17.88 -0.38 7.59
C ARG A 567 18.21 1.05 7.13
N PRO A 568 19.28 1.67 7.63
CA PRO A 568 19.71 2.99 7.16
C PRO A 568 20.42 2.93 5.80
N GLN A 569 20.91 1.77 5.39
CA GLN A 569 21.67 1.56 4.14
C GLN A 569 21.21 0.27 3.45
N GLY A 570 21.26 0.25 2.11
CA GLY A 570 20.90 -0.90 1.28
C GLY A 570 20.90 -0.53 -0.21
N PRO A 571 20.41 -1.41 -1.11
CA PRO A 571 20.14 -1.04 -2.50
C PRO A 571 19.12 0.11 -2.56
N HIS A 572 18.95 0.71 -3.75
CA HIS A 572 18.12 1.89 -4.00
C HIS A 572 16.78 1.86 -3.22
N ASN A 573 16.37 3.02 -2.68
CA ASN A 573 15.06 3.28 -2.02
C ASN A 573 14.75 2.51 -0.72
N THR A 574 15.73 2.14 0.12
CA THR A 574 15.44 1.44 1.39
C THR A 574 14.28 2.05 2.20
N THR A 575 13.17 1.33 2.31
CA THR A 575 12.00 1.69 3.13
C THR A 575 12.14 1.25 4.60
N SER A 576 11.26 1.72 5.48
CA SER A 576 11.26 1.34 6.90
C SER A 576 9.86 1.42 7.51
N ASP A 577 9.67 0.71 8.62
CA ASP A 577 8.46 0.75 9.44
C ASP A 577 8.57 1.73 10.63
N HIS A 578 7.49 1.81 11.41
CA HIS A 578 7.34 2.78 12.51
C HIS A 578 7.50 2.16 13.91
N TRP A 579 8.12 0.98 14.03
CA TRP A 579 8.31 0.31 15.31
C TRP A 579 9.61 0.73 15.99
N LEU A 580 9.56 1.20 17.24
CA LEU A 580 10.78 1.33 18.07
C LEU A 580 11.28 -0.03 18.56
N ASP A 581 10.35 -0.92 18.88
CA ASP A 581 10.64 -2.31 19.27
C ASP A 581 9.65 -3.22 18.53
N LEU A 582 10.12 -3.84 17.44
CA LEU A 582 9.34 -4.73 16.59
C LEU A 582 8.80 -5.95 17.35
N LYS A 583 9.61 -6.54 18.23
CA LYS A 583 9.22 -7.74 18.99
C LYS A 583 8.09 -7.45 19.96
N LYS A 584 8.09 -6.25 20.55
CA LYS A 584 7.03 -5.80 21.48
C LYS A 584 5.92 -5.00 20.80
N LEU A 585 6.03 -4.70 19.51
CA LEU A 585 5.12 -3.83 18.77
C LEU A 585 4.93 -2.47 19.48
N THR A 586 6.06 -1.85 19.84
CA THR A 586 6.09 -0.50 20.43
C THR A 586 6.21 0.52 19.31
N TRP A 587 5.16 1.29 19.09
CA TRP A 587 5.16 2.38 18.12
C TRP A 587 6.18 3.47 18.48
N ASP A 588 6.69 4.15 17.44
CA ASP A 588 7.16 5.52 17.60
C ASP A 588 6.02 6.38 18.17
N PRO A 589 6.22 7.03 19.34
CA PRO A 589 5.16 7.78 20.00
C PRO A 589 4.76 9.05 19.23
N TYR A 590 5.67 9.67 18.46
CA TYR A 590 5.34 10.83 17.63
C TYR A 590 4.39 10.39 16.51
N PHE A 591 4.74 9.32 15.81
CA PHE A 591 3.93 8.73 14.74
C PHE A 591 2.54 8.33 15.24
N ALA A 592 2.48 7.50 16.30
CA ALA A 592 1.22 6.98 16.79
C ALA A 592 0.27 8.09 17.29
N ALA A 593 0.81 9.15 17.91
CA ALA A 593 -0.01 10.28 18.32
C ALA A 593 -0.57 11.06 17.12
N ALA A 594 0.29 11.40 16.16
CA ALA A 594 -0.10 12.21 15.00
C ALA A 594 -1.09 11.48 14.08
N VAL A 595 -0.81 10.22 13.76
CA VAL A 595 -1.68 9.41 12.87
C VAL A 595 -3.02 9.12 13.52
N LYS A 596 -3.06 8.82 14.83
CA LYS A 596 -4.31 8.59 15.54
C LYS A 596 -5.24 9.81 15.50
N GLU A 597 -4.70 11.02 15.66
CA GLU A 597 -5.47 12.24 15.51
C GLU A 597 -5.91 12.43 14.05
N ALA A 598 -4.99 12.31 13.10
CA ALA A 598 -5.25 12.49 11.67
C ALA A 598 -6.26 11.49 11.08
N CYS A 599 -6.37 10.29 11.66
CA CYS A 599 -7.33 9.24 11.29
C CYS A 599 -8.57 9.20 12.21
N SER A 600 -8.74 10.19 13.09
CA SER A 600 -9.92 10.22 13.97
C SER A 600 -11.22 10.31 13.16
N PRO A 601 -12.29 9.60 13.58
CA PRO A 601 -13.58 9.61 12.88
C PRO A 601 -14.15 11.01 12.69
N VAL A 602 -13.94 11.89 13.67
CA VAL A 602 -14.29 13.30 13.56
C VAL A 602 -13.04 14.16 13.73
N ILE A 603 -12.78 15.03 12.75
CA ILE A 603 -11.62 15.94 12.76
C ILE A 603 -11.98 17.28 12.12
N ALA A 604 -11.43 18.37 12.65
CA ALA A 604 -11.40 19.67 11.98
C ALA A 604 -10.00 19.89 11.36
N VAL A 605 -9.89 19.70 10.05
CA VAL A 605 -8.63 19.77 9.29
C VAL A 605 -8.32 21.22 8.91
N VAL A 606 -7.09 21.67 9.14
CA VAL A 606 -6.57 22.92 8.57
C VAL A 606 -6.19 22.68 7.10
N ASP A 607 -7.11 22.90 6.15
CA ASP A 607 -6.90 22.73 4.69
C ASP A 607 -6.11 23.92 4.09
N PHE A 608 -5.06 24.37 4.80
CA PHE A 608 -4.23 25.52 4.46
C PHE A 608 -2.74 25.17 4.46
N TYR A 609 -2.14 25.03 3.29
CA TYR A 609 -0.76 24.53 3.16
C TYR A 609 0.31 25.58 2.82
N ARG A 610 -0.03 26.88 2.84
CA ARG A 610 0.93 27.94 2.54
C ARG A 610 1.81 28.16 3.76
N LYS A 611 3.13 28.23 3.53
CA LYS A 611 4.11 28.45 4.58
C LYS A 611 4.25 29.94 4.93
N ASP A 612 4.40 30.79 3.93
CA ASP A 612 4.68 32.21 4.13
C ASP A 612 3.42 33.07 4.07
N LEU A 613 3.27 34.00 5.03
CA LEU A 613 2.14 34.90 5.20
C LEU A 613 2.60 36.32 5.51
N VAL A 614 1.76 37.30 5.22
CA VAL A 614 2.06 38.72 5.49
C VAL A 614 1.66 39.09 6.91
N ALA A 615 2.63 39.56 7.70
CA ALA A 615 2.42 40.12 9.03
C ALA A 615 1.46 41.32 8.99
N GLY A 616 0.53 41.40 9.95
CA GLY A 616 -0.45 42.49 10.04
C GLY A 616 -1.64 42.40 9.09
N LYS A 617 -1.68 41.41 8.18
CA LYS A 617 -2.84 41.18 7.30
C LYS A 617 -3.73 40.04 7.83
N SER A 618 -5.04 40.17 7.68
CA SER A 618 -5.96 39.05 7.94
C SER A 618 -5.80 37.99 6.85
N GLN A 619 -5.80 36.72 7.23
CA GLN A 619 -5.75 35.57 6.32
C GLN A 619 -7.00 34.72 6.53
N ALA A 620 -7.72 34.45 5.44
CA ALA A 620 -8.77 33.44 5.43
C ALA A 620 -8.14 32.04 5.51
N VAL A 621 -8.43 31.32 6.60
CA VAL A 621 -7.93 29.97 6.85
C VAL A 621 -9.10 28.99 6.67
N PRO A 622 -9.12 28.21 5.57
CA PRO A 622 -10.12 27.17 5.35
C PRO A 622 -9.94 26.03 6.35
N ILE A 623 -11.04 25.58 6.92
CA ILE A 623 -11.14 24.42 7.79
C ILE A 623 -12.18 23.47 7.20
N VAL A 624 -11.84 22.19 7.14
CA VAL A 624 -12.77 21.12 6.72
C VAL A 624 -13.08 20.26 7.93
N VAL A 625 -14.34 20.24 8.35
CA VAL A 625 -14.80 19.35 9.44
C VAL A 625 -15.32 18.06 8.83
N LEU A 626 -14.68 16.94 9.12
CA LEU A 626 -15.03 15.61 8.61
C LEU A 626 -15.76 14.79 9.68
N ASN A 627 -16.74 13.99 9.27
CA ASN A 627 -17.40 13.01 10.12
C ASN A 627 -17.51 11.66 9.39
N ASP A 628 -16.56 10.78 9.64
CA ASP A 628 -16.46 9.42 9.10
C ASP A 628 -17.24 8.39 9.95
N SER A 629 -18.10 8.85 10.86
CA SER A 629 -18.89 8.00 11.74
C SER A 629 -20.32 7.76 11.22
N GLU A 630 -20.96 6.71 11.73
CA GLU A 630 -22.36 6.33 11.43
C GLU A 630 -23.41 7.25 12.08
N LYS A 631 -22.97 8.23 12.88
CA LYS A 631 -23.85 9.13 13.61
C LYS A 631 -23.58 10.56 13.19
N ASN A 632 -24.62 11.36 13.16
CA ASN A 632 -24.45 12.81 13.00
C ASN A 632 -23.63 13.33 14.19
N TRP A 633 -22.68 14.20 13.89
CA TRP A 633 -21.86 14.85 14.90
C TRP A 633 -22.30 16.31 15.06
N GLN A 634 -22.29 16.78 16.30
CA GLN A 634 -22.49 18.18 16.63
C GLN A 634 -21.53 18.55 17.76
N GLY A 635 -20.76 19.61 17.55
CA GLY A 635 -19.77 20.01 18.53
C GLY A 635 -19.16 21.36 18.23
N LYS A 636 -18.34 21.81 19.18
CA LYS A 636 -17.59 23.05 19.07
C LYS A 636 -16.24 22.75 18.46
N ILE A 637 -15.88 23.57 17.47
CA ILE A 637 -14.53 23.62 16.94
C ILE A 637 -13.83 24.89 17.41
N SER A 638 -12.52 24.83 17.62
CA SER A 638 -11.67 25.97 17.91
C SER A 638 -10.57 26.07 16.86
N VAL A 639 -10.28 27.27 16.39
CA VAL A 639 -9.07 27.58 15.62
C VAL A 639 -8.24 28.55 16.43
N ALA A 640 -6.94 28.32 16.51
CA ALA A 640 -6.00 29.16 17.24
C ALA A 640 -4.74 29.42 16.41
N LEU A 641 -4.15 30.60 16.60
CA LEU A 641 -2.80 30.93 16.14
C LEU A 641 -1.89 30.96 17.36
N LEU A 642 -0.78 30.24 17.29
CA LEU A 642 0.19 30.08 18.39
C LEU A 642 1.55 30.64 17.97
N LYS A 643 2.27 31.26 18.92
CA LYS A 643 3.69 31.60 18.83
C LYS A 643 4.44 30.80 19.89
N GLY A 644 5.21 29.79 19.47
CA GLY A 644 5.58 28.70 20.38
C GLY A 644 4.32 28.04 20.92
N ASP A 645 4.22 27.87 22.24
CA ASP A 645 3.01 27.32 22.90
C ASP A 645 1.98 28.38 23.29
N LYS A 646 2.33 29.68 23.13
CA LYS A 646 1.43 30.77 23.51
C LYS A 646 0.40 31.01 22.43
N LYS A 647 -0.87 30.81 22.77
CA LYS A 647 -2.03 31.23 21.97
C LYS A 647 -2.05 32.76 21.85
N VAL A 648 -1.88 33.29 20.64
CA VAL A 648 -1.92 34.73 20.34
C VAL A 648 -3.26 35.17 19.75
N TRP A 649 -4.01 34.24 19.17
CA TRP A 649 -5.37 34.45 18.69
C TRP A 649 -6.16 33.13 18.76
N ASN A 650 -7.47 33.22 18.93
CA ASN A 650 -8.37 32.09 18.77
C ASN A 650 -9.82 32.52 18.49
N ALA A 651 -10.56 31.62 17.85
CA ALA A 651 -12.01 31.72 17.68
C ALA A 651 -12.63 30.32 17.70
N GLU A 652 -13.92 30.26 17.98
CA GLU A 652 -14.66 29.01 18.06
C GLU A 652 -15.98 29.11 17.30
N ARG A 653 -16.48 27.97 16.81
CA ARG A 653 -17.80 27.87 16.17
C ARG A 653 -18.48 26.57 16.55
N GLN A 654 -19.80 26.63 16.72
CA GLN A 654 -20.63 25.44 16.81
C GLN A 654 -20.90 24.92 15.41
N ILE A 655 -20.65 23.64 15.18
CA ILE A 655 -20.80 22.99 13.88
C ILE A 655 -21.59 21.68 14.08
N SER A 656 -22.35 21.31 13.06
CA SER A 656 -22.90 19.97 12.91
C SER A 656 -22.56 19.45 11.53
N VAL A 657 -22.23 18.16 11.47
CA VAL A 657 -21.87 17.42 10.26
C VAL A 657 -22.61 16.09 10.31
N ASP A 658 -23.32 15.76 9.24
CA ASP A 658 -24.05 14.51 9.16
C ASP A 658 -23.10 13.31 9.08
N SER A 659 -23.65 12.12 9.30
CA SER A 659 -22.90 10.86 9.19
C SER A 659 -22.28 10.71 7.80
N PHE A 660 -21.00 10.33 7.74
CA PHE A 660 -20.21 10.17 6.52
C PHE A 660 -20.18 11.41 5.61
N ASP A 661 -20.32 12.59 6.21
CA ASP A 661 -20.34 13.87 5.54
C ASP A 661 -19.25 14.82 6.07
N ARG A 662 -19.22 16.03 5.52
CA ARG A 662 -18.25 17.06 5.86
C ARG A 662 -18.87 18.45 5.83
N LYS A 663 -18.15 19.41 6.38
CA LYS A 663 -18.50 20.82 6.30
C LYS A 663 -17.28 21.71 6.12
N ASP A 664 -17.29 22.46 5.02
CA ASP A 664 -16.25 23.43 4.71
C ASP A 664 -16.61 24.78 5.33
N ILE A 665 -15.68 25.37 6.07
CA ILE A 665 -15.83 26.68 6.71
C ILE A 665 -14.51 27.46 6.59
N SER A 666 -14.54 28.75 6.87
CA SER A 666 -13.33 29.58 6.91
C SER A 666 -13.30 30.47 8.14
N PHE A 667 -12.12 30.66 8.72
CA PHE A 667 -11.85 31.64 9.77
C PHE A 667 -10.96 32.75 9.23
N ASP A 668 -11.37 34.00 9.41
CA ASP A 668 -10.50 35.15 9.15
C ASP A 668 -9.58 35.36 10.35
N VAL A 669 -8.32 34.93 10.19
CA VAL A 669 -7.30 34.97 11.24
C VAL A 669 -6.49 36.26 11.09
N PRO A 670 -6.56 37.20 12.03
CA PRO A 670 -5.73 38.41 11.99
C PRO A 670 -4.27 38.05 12.31
N MET A 671 -3.37 38.17 11.33
CA MET A 671 -1.96 37.86 11.54
C MET A 671 -1.28 38.97 12.36
N PRO A 672 -0.54 38.63 13.44
CA PRO A 672 0.27 39.58 14.18
C PRO A 672 1.21 40.38 13.28
N VAL A 673 1.49 41.63 13.67
CA VAL A 673 2.51 42.48 13.00
C VAL A 673 3.94 41.99 13.25
N THR A 674 4.14 41.15 14.28
CA THR A 674 5.45 40.60 14.62
C THR A 674 5.78 39.41 13.73
N GLU A 675 6.87 39.54 12.98
CA GLU A 675 7.41 38.47 12.14
C GLU A 675 7.84 37.23 12.95
N GLY A 676 8.01 36.11 12.25
CA GLY A 676 8.55 34.87 12.79
C GLY A 676 7.64 33.67 12.57
N ASN A 677 7.95 32.57 13.26
CA ASN A 677 7.26 31.30 13.12
C ASN A 677 6.03 31.23 14.04
N TYR A 678 4.92 30.77 13.49
CA TYR A 678 3.65 30.57 14.17
C TYR A 678 3.04 29.22 13.76
N ARG A 679 2.02 28.79 14.48
CA ARG A 679 1.26 27.57 14.18
C ARG A 679 -0.23 27.84 14.20
N LEU A 680 -0.91 27.50 13.11
CA LEU A 680 -2.36 27.39 13.04
C LEU A 680 -2.76 26.02 13.61
N VAL A 681 -3.70 26.00 14.55
CA VAL A 681 -4.20 24.77 15.17
C VAL A 681 -5.72 24.79 15.13
N ALA A 682 -6.31 23.81 14.46
CA ALA A 682 -7.72 23.49 14.60
C ALA A 682 -7.89 22.38 15.65
N THR A 683 -8.96 22.47 16.43
CA THR A 683 -9.30 21.49 17.47
C THR A 683 -10.78 21.22 17.42
N CYS A 684 -11.16 19.94 17.43
CA CYS A 684 -12.52 19.50 17.71
C CYS A 684 -12.51 18.53 18.90
N PHE A 685 -13.67 18.39 19.53
CA PHE A 685 -13.88 17.43 20.61
C PHE A 685 -14.92 16.40 20.18
N ASP A 686 -14.47 15.16 20.02
CA ASP A 686 -15.33 13.99 19.84
C ASP A 686 -14.84 12.89 20.79
N LYS A 687 -15.42 12.85 22.00
CA LYS A 687 -14.97 12.07 23.18
C LYS A 687 -13.57 12.44 23.69
N THR A 688 -12.61 12.61 22.79
CA THR A 688 -11.24 13.08 23.02
C THR A 688 -10.97 14.35 22.21
N LYS A 689 -9.94 15.09 22.62
CA LYS A 689 -9.43 16.23 21.85
C LYS A 689 -8.69 15.71 20.62
N VAL A 690 -9.04 16.22 19.44
CA VAL A 690 -8.37 15.91 18.17
C VAL A 690 -7.87 17.21 17.57
N THR A 691 -6.63 17.24 17.07
CA THR A 691 -6.03 18.44 16.50
C THR A 691 -5.50 18.23 15.09
N SER A 692 -5.56 19.31 14.31
CA SER A 692 -4.87 19.44 13.02
C SER A 692 -4.08 20.74 13.07
N SER A 693 -2.86 20.75 12.51
CA SER A 693 -2.01 21.94 12.58
C SER A 693 -1.17 22.20 11.35
N ARG A 694 -0.86 23.49 11.12
CA ARG A 694 -0.01 23.97 10.02
C ARG A 694 0.95 25.02 10.57
N ASP A 695 2.24 24.84 10.30
CA ASP A 695 3.23 25.86 10.65
C ASP A 695 3.24 26.92 9.56
N VAL A 696 3.30 28.18 9.97
CA VAL A 696 3.32 29.35 9.09
C VAL A 696 4.41 30.32 9.54
N ILE A 697 4.95 31.08 8.59
CA ILE A 697 5.98 32.10 8.81
C ILE A 697 5.38 33.44 8.43
N LEU A 698 5.35 34.37 9.38
CA LEU A 698 4.92 35.75 9.12
C LEU A 698 6.12 36.60 8.75
N ARG A 699 6.02 37.34 7.65
CA ARG A 699 7.00 38.37 7.26
C ARG A 699 6.33 39.67 6.84
N LYS A 700 7.06 40.79 6.89
CA LYS A 700 6.56 42.10 6.46
C LYS A 700 6.25 42.10 4.97
N ALA A 701 5.24 42.88 4.58
CA ALA A 701 4.84 43.02 3.18
C ALA A 701 6.01 43.44 2.27
N ASP A 702 6.85 44.37 2.74
CA ASP A 702 7.98 44.92 1.98
C ASP A 702 9.12 43.91 1.73
N SER A 703 9.11 42.76 2.41
CA SER A 703 10.11 41.69 2.23
C SER A 703 9.83 40.79 1.02
N TYR A 704 8.61 40.83 0.48
CA TYR A 704 8.22 40.13 -0.73
C TYR A 704 7.91 41.13 -1.83
N GLY A 705 8.63 41.05 -2.94
CA GLY A 705 8.35 41.94 -4.07
C GLY A 705 6.91 41.80 -4.56
N SER A 706 6.39 42.80 -5.25
CA SER A 706 5.02 42.93 -5.74
C SER A 706 4.52 41.79 -6.64
N ALA A 707 5.45 41.03 -7.23
CA ALA A 707 5.18 39.82 -7.99
C ALA A 707 4.53 38.71 -7.14
N LEU A 708 4.74 38.71 -5.83
CA LEU A 708 4.28 37.65 -4.94
C LEU A 708 2.76 37.44 -5.04
N TRP A 709 2.37 36.19 -5.32
CA TRP A 709 1.00 35.69 -5.47
C TRP A 709 0.17 36.35 -6.56
N GLN A 710 0.82 37.04 -7.50
CA GLN A 710 0.16 37.51 -8.70
C GLN A 710 -0.14 36.35 -9.64
N THR A 711 -1.05 36.57 -10.59
CA THR A 711 -1.38 35.52 -11.57
C THR A 711 -0.24 35.41 -12.58
N ALA A 712 0.40 34.24 -12.68
CA ALA A 712 1.46 34.03 -13.66
C ALA A 712 1.04 33.08 -14.79
N THR A 713 1.38 33.42 -16.02
CA THR A 713 1.10 32.64 -17.24
C THR A 713 2.41 32.42 -18.01
N ALA A 714 2.53 31.35 -18.77
CA ALA A 714 3.75 31.08 -19.54
C ALA A 714 3.45 30.48 -20.92
N SER A 715 4.43 30.54 -21.82
CA SER A 715 4.39 29.94 -23.17
C SER A 715 4.24 28.42 -23.15
N SER A 716 4.91 27.78 -22.20
CA SER A 716 4.88 26.33 -21.98
C SER A 716 5.31 26.03 -20.54
N SER A 717 5.07 24.80 -20.08
CA SER A 717 5.62 24.29 -18.83
C SER A 717 6.03 22.84 -19.01
N ASN A 718 7.14 22.43 -18.39
CA ASN A 718 7.49 21.02 -18.27
C ASN A 718 6.48 20.33 -17.34
N ARG A 719 5.85 19.25 -17.82
CA ARG A 719 4.88 18.44 -17.06
C ARG A 719 5.36 17.01 -16.81
N ASP A 720 6.43 16.58 -17.48
CA ASP A 720 6.85 15.18 -17.53
C ASP A 720 7.66 14.76 -16.28
N ALA A 721 7.93 15.69 -15.37
CA ALA A 721 8.81 15.45 -14.20
C ALA A 721 8.37 16.23 -12.95
N GLU A 722 7.09 16.22 -12.62
CA GLU A 722 6.41 16.88 -11.47
C GLU A 722 5.60 18.14 -11.84
N ILE A 723 4.44 18.32 -11.20
CA ILE A 723 3.56 19.49 -11.33
C ILE A 723 4.26 20.79 -10.85
N ARG A 724 5.47 20.74 -10.27
CA ARG A 724 6.20 21.86 -9.65
C ARG A 724 6.88 22.85 -10.60
N TYR A 725 6.70 22.73 -11.92
CA TYR A 725 7.32 23.58 -12.95
C TYR A 725 6.38 24.56 -13.67
N LEU A 726 5.16 24.74 -13.15
CA LEU A 726 4.17 25.67 -13.69
C LEU A 726 4.50 27.15 -13.40
N SER A 727 3.96 28.05 -14.24
CA SER A 727 4.18 29.50 -14.17
C SER A 727 3.90 30.12 -12.80
N GLN A 728 2.88 29.62 -12.09
CA GLN A 728 2.48 30.09 -10.76
C GLN A 728 3.59 29.93 -9.69
N PHE A 729 4.51 28.97 -9.86
CA PHE A 729 5.61 28.74 -8.93
C PHE A 729 6.77 29.72 -9.12
N ALA A 730 6.76 30.52 -10.18
CA ALA A 730 7.75 31.58 -10.31
C ALA A 730 7.50 32.76 -9.36
N VAL A 731 6.28 32.85 -8.80
CA VAL A 731 5.78 34.01 -8.05
C VAL A 731 5.15 33.64 -6.70
N ASP A 732 5.36 32.43 -6.20
CA ASP A 732 4.74 31.94 -4.97
C ASP A 732 5.52 32.31 -3.68
N GLY A 733 6.73 32.86 -3.84
CA GLY A 733 7.62 33.27 -2.75
C GLY A 733 8.47 32.15 -2.17
N ASN A 734 8.39 30.93 -2.72
CA ASN A 734 9.18 29.79 -2.28
C ASN A 734 10.50 29.73 -3.08
N GLU A 735 11.64 29.62 -2.38
CA GLU A 735 12.97 29.58 -3.01
C GLU A 735 13.27 28.24 -3.74
N HIS A 736 12.52 27.18 -3.44
CA HIS A 736 12.71 25.83 -4.00
C HIS A 736 11.76 25.49 -5.16
N SER A 737 10.66 26.23 -5.34
CA SER A 737 9.77 26.09 -6.50
C SER A 737 10.20 27.02 -7.66
N LYS A 738 9.82 26.68 -8.89
CA LYS A 738 10.19 27.45 -10.10
C LYS A 738 9.27 27.15 -11.27
N TRP A 739 9.27 28.01 -12.28
CA TRP A 739 8.77 27.70 -13.62
C TRP A 739 9.87 27.08 -14.47
N THR A 740 9.55 26.05 -15.25
CA THR A 740 10.45 25.48 -16.26
C THR A 740 9.69 25.29 -17.57
N SER A 741 10.29 25.72 -18.69
CA SER A 741 9.72 25.51 -20.03
C SER A 741 9.74 24.02 -20.44
N LYS A 742 8.88 23.62 -21.38
CA LYS A 742 8.88 22.24 -21.92
C LYS A 742 10.23 21.95 -22.65
N PRO A 743 10.88 20.80 -22.39
CA PRO A 743 12.13 20.44 -23.09
C PRO A 743 11.93 20.28 -24.60
N GLY A 744 13.02 20.39 -25.37
CA GLY A 744 13.05 20.12 -26.82
C GLY A 744 12.37 21.16 -27.72
N LYS A 745 11.87 22.28 -27.18
CA LYS A 745 11.24 23.35 -27.97
C LYS A 745 12.26 24.36 -28.49
N ASN A 746 12.41 24.47 -29.81
CA ASN A 746 13.20 25.51 -30.48
C ASN A 746 12.39 26.81 -30.75
N GLU A 747 11.41 27.10 -29.89
CA GLU A 747 10.50 28.25 -29.98
C GLU A 747 10.80 29.23 -28.84
N ALA A 748 10.46 30.51 -29.02
CA ALA A 748 10.59 31.51 -27.96
C ALA A 748 9.78 31.11 -26.72
N GLN A 749 10.38 31.23 -25.54
CA GLN A 749 9.73 30.92 -24.27
C GLN A 749 9.49 32.20 -23.48
N TRP A 750 8.41 32.27 -22.70
CA TRP A 750 8.14 33.44 -21.87
C TRP A 750 7.35 33.08 -20.60
N LEU A 751 7.57 33.89 -19.57
CA LEU A 751 6.83 33.91 -18.31
C LEU A 751 6.28 35.32 -18.10
N GLU A 752 4.99 35.45 -17.86
CA GLU A 752 4.28 36.70 -17.64
C GLU A 752 3.62 36.73 -16.26
N ILE A 753 3.80 37.84 -15.55
CA ILE A 753 3.16 38.17 -14.29
C ILE A 753 2.06 39.18 -14.57
N ASN A 754 0.83 38.84 -14.18
CA ASN A 754 -0.36 39.67 -14.32
C ASN A 754 -0.76 40.22 -12.95
N TYR A 755 -0.66 41.54 -12.79
CA TYR A 755 -1.03 42.24 -11.58
C TYR A 755 -2.53 42.57 -11.61
N ALA A 756 -3.22 42.30 -10.50
CA ALA A 756 -4.66 42.59 -10.37
C ALA A 756 -4.98 44.10 -10.41
N ALA A 757 -4.00 44.96 -10.11
CA ALA A 757 -4.06 46.41 -10.22
C ALA A 757 -2.69 46.93 -10.69
N PRO A 758 -2.60 48.13 -11.29
CA PRO A 758 -1.32 48.71 -11.71
C PRO A 758 -0.34 48.83 -10.53
N VAL A 759 0.89 48.34 -10.71
CA VAL A 759 1.94 48.38 -9.69
C VAL A 759 3.13 49.19 -10.16
N ALA A 760 3.65 50.06 -9.30
CA ALA A 760 4.88 50.78 -9.56
C ALA A 760 6.10 49.89 -9.24
N ILE A 761 7.03 49.78 -10.18
CA ILE A 761 8.24 48.96 -10.06
C ILE A 761 9.45 49.70 -10.63
N SER A 762 10.62 49.48 -10.03
CA SER A 762 11.91 49.99 -10.52
C SER A 762 13.03 48.95 -10.45
N ARG A 763 12.67 47.71 -10.10
CA ARG A 763 13.58 46.58 -9.93
C ARG A 763 12.86 45.27 -10.17
N ALA A 764 13.53 44.34 -10.84
CA ALA A 764 13.16 42.93 -10.90
C ALA A 764 14.34 42.07 -10.41
N GLU A 765 14.07 41.05 -9.63
CA GLU A 765 15.05 40.10 -9.10
C GLU A 765 14.59 38.70 -9.52
N ILE A 766 15.41 38.08 -10.36
CA ILE A 766 15.19 36.80 -11.00
C ILE A 766 16.09 35.78 -10.32
N HIS A 767 15.52 34.66 -9.88
CA HIS A 767 16.21 33.56 -9.24
C HIS A 767 16.22 32.38 -10.21
N TRP A 768 17.35 32.15 -10.85
CA TRP A 768 17.55 31.05 -11.79
C TRP A 768 17.86 29.74 -11.05
N GLY A 769 17.37 28.63 -11.59
CA GLY A 769 17.79 27.29 -11.18
C GLY A 769 19.10 26.86 -11.87
N SER A 770 19.39 25.56 -11.82
CA SER A 770 20.58 24.96 -12.48
C SER A 770 20.60 25.08 -14.02
N GLY A 771 19.48 25.46 -14.64
CA GLY A 771 19.36 25.68 -16.08
C GLY A 771 18.87 27.10 -16.31
N PHE A 772 19.57 27.89 -17.10
CA PHE A 772 19.25 29.31 -17.29
C PHE A 772 19.66 29.76 -18.70
N PRO A 773 19.00 30.80 -19.24
CA PRO A 773 19.29 31.27 -20.58
C PRO A 773 20.44 32.26 -20.54
N GLN A 774 21.32 32.21 -21.54
CA GLN A 774 22.34 33.24 -21.75
C GLN A 774 21.72 34.55 -22.25
N GLN A 775 20.60 34.47 -22.97
CA GLN A 775 19.92 35.64 -23.53
C GLN A 775 18.46 35.68 -23.08
N TYR A 776 18.03 36.82 -22.55
CA TYR A 776 16.63 37.05 -22.18
C TYR A 776 16.31 38.55 -22.17
N GLU A 777 15.03 38.88 -22.22
CA GLU A 777 14.51 40.23 -22.14
C GLU A 777 13.52 40.36 -21.01
N LEU A 778 13.61 41.46 -20.25
CA LEU A 778 12.53 41.88 -19.37
C LEU A 778 11.69 42.92 -20.11
N GLN A 779 10.38 42.73 -20.13
CA GLN A 779 9.43 43.55 -20.89
C GLN A 779 8.19 43.85 -20.04
N TYR A 780 7.45 44.91 -20.35
CA TYR A 780 6.13 45.19 -19.79
C TYR A 780 5.13 45.46 -20.90
N ALA A 781 3.84 45.22 -20.63
CA ALA A 781 2.79 45.60 -21.57
C ALA A 781 2.39 47.07 -21.37
N ASP A 782 2.37 47.84 -22.45
CA ASP A 782 1.81 49.19 -22.47
C ASP A 782 0.27 49.18 -22.43
N GLN A 783 -0.35 50.36 -22.44
CA GLN A 783 -1.82 50.51 -22.40
C GLN A 783 -2.53 49.91 -23.62
N ASN A 784 -1.82 49.70 -24.72
CA ASN A 784 -2.33 49.10 -25.95
C ASN A 784 -2.04 47.59 -26.03
N GLY A 785 -1.41 47.02 -25.00
CA GLY A 785 -1.03 45.61 -24.95
C GLY A 785 0.28 45.28 -25.69
N ASN A 786 1.03 46.27 -26.17
CA ASN A 786 2.33 46.05 -26.80
C ASN A 786 3.41 45.82 -25.73
N TYR A 787 4.29 44.85 -25.96
CA TYR A 787 5.42 44.61 -25.06
C TYR A 787 6.57 45.56 -25.35
N ILE A 788 6.89 46.41 -24.38
CA ILE A 788 8.03 47.32 -24.40
C ILE A 788 9.17 46.70 -23.59
N ARG A 789 10.38 46.71 -24.16
CA ARG A 789 11.59 46.18 -23.52
C ARG A 789 12.10 47.11 -22.41
N LEU A 790 12.29 46.55 -21.22
CA LEU A 790 12.92 47.17 -20.05
C LEU A 790 14.40 46.84 -19.95
N HIS A 791 14.75 45.61 -20.30
CA HIS A 791 16.12 45.10 -20.20
C HIS A 791 16.38 44.05 -21.26
N ASN A 792 17.62 43.98 -21.73
CA ASN A 792 18.12 42.97 -22.65
C ASN A 792 19.41 42.39 -22.06
N GLU A 793 19.36 41.14 -21.59
CA GLU A 793 20.54 40.42 -21.14
C GLU A 793 21.06 39.54 -22.28
N GLN A 794 22.38 39.56 -22.47
CA GLN A 794 23.07 38.83 -23.54
C GLN A 794 24.05 37.77 -22.99
N ASN A 795 24.37 37.85 -21.70
CA ASN A 795 25.30 36.94 -21.02
C ASN A 795 24.81 36.63 -19.60
N GLY A 796 23.61 36.05 -19.50
CA GLY A 796 22.98 35.59 -18.26
C GLY A 796 23.92 34.64 -17.50
N LYS A 797 24.05 34.86 -16.20
CA LYS A 797 25.00 34.16 -15.32
C LYS A 797 24.34 33.09 -14.46
N GLY A 798 23.01 33.07 -14.39
CA GLY A 798 22.28 32.20 -13.48
C GLY A 798 22.35 32.69 -12.03
N GLY A 799 21.88 31.89 -11.07
CA GLY A 799 21.72 32.32 -9.68
C GLY A 799 20.71 33.47 -9.54
N THR A 800 20.96 34.41 -8.61
CA THR A 800 20.09 35.58 -8.44
C THR A 800 20.59 36.75 -9.29
N GLU A 801 19.80 37.19 -10.26
CA GLU A 801 20.07 38.34 -11.11
C GLU A 801 19.12 39.49 -10.78
N THR A 802 19.69 40.66 -10.48
CA THR A 802 18.92 41.87 -10.13
C THR A 802 19.01 42.90 -11.24
N ILE A 803 17.87 43.21 -11.85
CA ILE A 803 17.72 44.18 -12.92
C ILE A 803 17.10 45.45 -12.33
N ARG A 804 17.72 46.59 -12.57
CA ARG A 804 17.21 47.91 -12.16
C ARG A 804 16.85 48.72 -13.40
N PHE A 805 15.72 49.41 -13.34
CA PHE A 805 15.20 50.24 -14.43
C PHE A 805 14.45 51.46 -13.86
N PRO A 806 14.22 52.52 -14.66
CA PRO A 806 13.43 53.67 -14.24
C PRO A 806 12.08 53.24 -13.68
N LYS A 807 11.56 53.98 -12.69
CA LYS A 807 10.26 53.67 -12.09
C LYS A 807 9.17 53.73 -13.16
N ILE A 808 8.46 52.63 -13.35
CA ILE A 808 7.34 52.47 -14.27
C ILE A 808 6.13 51.92 -13.51
N THR A 809 4.94 52.12 -14.07
CA THR A 809 3.72 51.47 -13.57
C THR A 809 3.26 50.44 -14.58
N VAL A 810 3.03 49.20 -14.14
CA VAL A 810 2.73 48.08 -15.04
C VAL A 810 1.55 47.24 -14.53
N ASN A 811 0.81 46.67 -15.46
CA ASN A 811 -0.19 45.62 -15.17
C ASN A 811 0.32 44.24 -15.58
N LYS A 812 1.32 44.18 -16.46
CA LYS A 812 1.97 42.95 -16.93
C LYS A 812 3.47 43.14 -17.01
N LEU A 813 4.21 42.18 -16.45
CA LEU A 813 5.66 42.08 -16.57
C LEU A 813 5.99 40.72 -17.19
N ARG A 814 6.76 40.71 -18.29
CA ARG A 814 7.12 39.50 -19.04
C ARG A 814 8.62 39.32 -19.07
N LEU A 815 9.07 38.13 -18.71
CA LEU A 815 10.40 37.64 -19.03
C LEU A 815 10.30 36.83 -20.33
N TYR A 816 10.99 37.29 -21.36
CA TYR A 816 10.97 36.73 -22.71
C TYR A 816 12.34 36.15 -23.06
N ILE A 817 12.35 34.93 -23.57
CA ILE A 817 13.56 34.17 -23.90
C ILE A 817 13.48 33.88 -25.40
N PRO A 818 14.36 34.48 -26.23
CA PRO A 818 14.35 34.26 -27.66
C PRO A 818 14.74 32.81 -28.00
N PRO A 819 14.39 32.30 -29.20
CA PRO A 819 14.82 30.98 -29.66
C PRO A 819 16.36 30.88 -29.65
N GLN A 820 16.90 29.81 -29.06
CA GLN A 820 18.34 29.57 -29.02
C GLN A 820 18.71 28.46 -30.01
N LYS A 821 19.73 28.68 -30.84
CA LYS A 821 20.33 27.60 -31.65
C LYS A 821 21.11 26.68 -30.71
N LEU A 822 20.58 25.49 -30.44
CA LEU A 822 21.27 24.47 -29.63
C LEU A 822 22.24 23.64 -30.51
N PRO A 823 23.52 23.48 -30.15
CA PRO A 823 24.35 22.39 -30.64
C PRO A 823 23.90 21.07 -30.02
N ASP A 824 23.89 20.00 -30.80
CA ASP A 824 23.49 18.66 -30.38
C ASP A 824 24.29 18.17 -29.14
N ALA A 825 23.56 17.49 -28.24
CA ALA A 825 24.00 16.72 -27.07
C ALA A 825 24.00 17.36 -25.66
N GLN A 826 23.32 18.49 -25.41
CA GLN A 826 22.83 18.82 -24.05
C GLN A 826 21.48 19.53 -24.10
N GLU A 827 20.39 18.82 -23.76
CA GLU A 827 19.07 19.40 -23.51
C GLU A 827 19.13 20.33 -22.28
N LYS A 828 19.39 21.62 -22.49
CA LYS A 828 19.35 22.61 -21.39
C LYS A 828 17.95 23.18 -21.24
N MET A 829 17.23 22.67 -20.23
CA MET A 829 16.02 23.30 -19.68
C MET A 829 16.31 24.73 -19.22
N THR A 830 15.33 25.62 -19.36
CA THR A 830 15.40 26.96 -18.75
C THR A 830 14.56 26.97 -17.47
N ASN A 831 15.24 27.05 -16.32
CA ASN A 831 14.67 26.98 -14.96
C ASN A 831 14.62 28.39 -14.35
N ILE A 832 13.43 28.96 -14.09
CA ILE A 832 13.26 30.35 -13.66
C ILE A 832 12.29 30.49 -12.49
N GLY A 833 12.65 31.27 -11.47
CA GLY A 833 11.68 31.99 -10.63
C GLY A 833 11.89 33.50 -10.74
N ILE A 834 10.84 34.32 -10.78
CA ILE A 834 10.94 35.78 -10.59
C ILE A 834 10.36 36.08 -9.22
N LYS A 835 11.19 35.96 -8.18
CA LYS A 835 10.70 35.88 -6.80
C LYS A 835 10.53 37.26 -6.14
N ARG A 836 11.10 38.34 -6.70
CA ARG A 836 10.87 39.71 -6.20
C ARG A 836 10.83 40.77 -7.31
N ALA A 837 9.82 41.65 -7.28
CA ALA A 837 9.86 42.97 -7.92
C ALA A 837 9.61 44.02 -6.82
N MET A 838 10.61 44.79 -6.37
CA MET A 838 10.42 45.69 -5.22
C MET A 838 10.04 47.10 -5.65
N ASP A 839 9.16 47.73 -4.87
CA ASP A 839 8.83 49.15 -4.99
C ASP A 839 10.00 49.99 -4.45
N GLY A 840 10.41 51.00 -5.21
CA GLY A 840 11.58 51.81 -4.91
C GLY A 840 11.32 52.80 -3.78
N GLY A 841 11.99 52.60 -2.64
CA GLY A 841 12.17 53.60 -1.59
C GLY A 841 13.35 53.21 -0.70
N PHE A 842 14.48 53.91 -0.84
CA PHE A 842 15.65 53.71 0.02
C PHE A 842 15.32 54.10 1.47
N SER A 843 15.81 53.32 2.44
CA SER A 843 15.90 53.79 3.82
C SER A 843 17.16 54.65 3.98
N VAL A 844 17.07 55.71 4.78
CA VAL A 844 18.15 56.69 5.05
C VAL A 844 19.46 56.06 5.56
N GLN A 845 19.41 54.79 6.01
CA GLN A 845 20.57 54.06 6.51
C GLN A 845 21.52 53.60 5.38
N GLU A 846 21.04 53.45 4.14
CA GLU A 846 21.82 52.95 2.99
C GLU A 846 22.60 54.06 2.25
N LEU A 847 22.36 55.34 2.57
CA LEU A 847 23.06 56.49 1.96
C LEU A 847 24.38 56.86 2.66
N LYS A 848 24.79 56.15 3.72
CA LYS A 848 26.02 56.46 4.48
C LYS A 848 27.22 55.55 4.17
N THR A 849 27.10 54.66 3.19
CA THR A 849 28.16 53.69 2.84
C THR A 849 28.49 53.67 1.34
N PHE A 850 28.27 54.79 0.65
CA PHE A 850 28.87 55.07 -0.66
C PHE A 850 30.02 56.07 -0.52
#